data_AF-A0A931BWR3-F1
#
_entry.id   AF-A0A931BWR3-F1
#
_cell.length_a   1.000
_cell.length_b   1.000
_cell.length_c   1.000
_cell.angle_alpha   90.00
_cell.angle_beta   90.00
_cell.angle_gamma   90.00
#
_symmetry.space_group_name_H-M   'P 1'
#
loop_
_entity.id
_entity.type
_entity.pdbx_description
1 polymer ?
#
loop_
_entity_poly.entity_id
_entity_poly.type
_entity_poly.pdbx_seq_one_letter_code
_entity_poly.pdbx_strand_id
1 'polypeptide(L)'
;MALGKNLKLSKDKLISDVEADKNNKPASMAKQEGQPAATTAVTDAAAPLAVNGNGNSKEAIGKKSAAVKDGAAAAGTQESGRKQVLPQSPAYISEQLNKVLYALDAFKKGDISVRLTKQNNDIFAEIAEAYNSMVEMIGGVGGEVSRISKVAGVEGNLKARASAENASGFWKDMINNINGLVDSIAVPVLEVGKVLKNISRGNLDETFQIPVSGDFKVMAETINRTIDNLNLFAGEVTRVALEVGTEGKLGGQASVPNVAGVWKDLTDNVNTMASNLTSQMRDISNVATAVAKGDLTQKVSVDVRGEFAQLKENINQMVDSLNIFADEVTRVAREVGTEGKLGGQARVPNVGGVWKDLTDNVNTMASNLTSQMRDIANVATAVAKGDLTQKITVNVKGEIAELKDIINQMVDSLNVFAGEVTRVAREVGTEGKLGGQANVPKVEGTWKELTDNVNLMTSNLTSQVRDIADVATAVAKGDLTQKVSVDVKGELGDLKDILNEMVDRLNVFGAEVTRVAREVGTEGILGGQANVPNVAGIWKELTDNVNYMASNLTSQVRDIANVATAVAKGDLSQKITVNVKGELAELKVNVNQMVDSLNIFADEVTRVAREVGTEGKLGGQASVPNVGGVWKDLTDNVNTMASNLTSQVRDIADVATAVAKGNLTQKVSVDVKGELGELKENINRMVDSLNIFAGEVTRVALEVGTEGRLGGQANVPNVGGVWKELTDNVNTMASNLTGQVRGIAKVATAVAKGDLTQKITVEARGEILDLKENLNQMVDSLNIFADEVTRVAREVGTEGKLGGQAAVPNVGGTWKELTDNVNTMANNLTSQVRDIAKVSTAVSRGDLTQKITVEARGEILDLKENLNQM
;
A
#
# COMPACT_ATOMS: atom_id res chain seq x y z
N MET A 1 -2.69 -27.47 27.39
CA MET A 1 -3.45 -27.59 28.66
C MET A 1 -4.73 -26.75 28.54
N ALA A 2 -5.79 -27.05 29.30
CA ALA A 2 -7.01 -26.23 29.55
C ALA A 2 -7.65 -25.50 28.34
N LEU A 3 -8.89 -25.75 27.88
CA LEU A 3 -10.09 -26.34 28.49
C LEU A 3 -10.63 -25.53 29.68
N GLY A 4 -11.71 -24.74 29.50
CA GLY A 4 -12.32 -23.96 30.59
C GLY A 4 -13.55 -23.09 30.22
N LYS A 5 -14.76 -23.59 30.53
CA LYS A 5 -16.06 -22.91 30.41
C LYS A 5 -16.19 -21.68 31.35
N ASN A 6 -17.04 -20.68 31.03
CA ASN A 6 -18.39 -20.53 31.65
C ASN A 6 -19.18 -19.23 31.34
N LEU A 7 -20.47 -19.28 31.69
CA LEU A 7 -21.54 -18.29 31.50
C LEU A 7 -21.38 -16.97 32.28
N LYS A 8 -21.96 -15.88 31.74
CA LYS A 8 -23.04 -15.04 32.34
C LYS A 8 -23.60 -14.08 31.26
N LEU A 9 -24.90 -13.96 30.97
CA LEU A 9 -26.11 -13.55 31.74
C LEU A 9 -26.34 -12.02 31.85
N SER A 10 -27.35 -11.56 31.09
CA SER A 10 -28.49 -10.72 31.58
C SER A 10 -28.53 -9.18 31.32
N LYS A 11 -29.61 -8.76 30.63
CA LYS A 11 -30.43 -7.53 30.83
C LYS A 11 -29.81 -6.14 30.49
N ASP A 12 -30.58 -5.06 30.21
CA ASP A 12 -32.05 -4.81 30.13
C ASP A 12 -32.38 -3.60 29.21
N LYS A 13 -33.57 -3.58 28.58
CA LYS A 13 -34.48 -2.42 28.22
C LYS A 13 -35.49 -2.86 27.12
N LEU A 14 -36.83 -2.73 27.23
CA LEU A 14 -37.73 -1.56 27.44
C LEU A 14 -37.78 -0.66 26.18
N ILE A 15 -38.90 -0.28 25.52
CA ILE A 15 -40.39 -0.27 25.71
C ILE A 15 -41.04 -0.45 24.30
N SER A 16 -42.30 -0.83 23.98
CA SER A 16 -43.67 -0.71 24.55
C SER A 16 -44.40 -2.08 24.66
N ASP A 17 -45.68 -2.30 25.02
CA ASP A 17 -46.99 -1.58 25.13
C ASP A 17 -47.79 -1.40 23.80
N VAL A 18 -49.11 -1.68 23.68
CA VAL A 18 -50.14 -2.14 24.67
C VAL A 18 -51.43 -2.76 24.01
N GLU A 19 -52.15 -3.64 24.73
CA GLU A 19 -53.59 -4.07 24.64
C GLU A 19 -54.23 -4.58 23.31
N ALA A 20 -55.31 -5.38 23.25
CA ALA A 20 -56.09 -6.24 24.19
C ALA A 20 -56.76 -7.40 23.36
N ASP A 21 -57.11 -8.61 23.83
CA ASP A 21 -57.93 -9.07 24.97
C ASP A 21 -59.46 -8.74 24.83
N LYS A 22 -60.46 -9.63 25.06
CA LYS A 22 -60.53 -11.06 25.46
C LYS A 22 -61.97 -11.63 25.23
N ASN A 23 -62.29 -12.80 25.85
CA ASN A 23 -63.64 -13.37 26.16
C ASN A 23 -64.41 -14.13 25.04
N ASN A 24 -65.15 -15.25 25.28
CA ASN A 24 -65.22 -16.18 26.43
C ASN A 24 -65.77 -17.60 26.02
N LYS A 25 -65.73 -18.57 26.96
CA LYS A 25 -66.25 -19.97 26.96
C LYS A 25 -67.81 -20.09 27.06
N PRO A 26 -68.46 -21.30 27.09
CA PRO A 26 -68.09 -22.68 26.69
C PRO A 26 -69.18 -23.48 25.88
N ALA A 27 -68.94 -24.77 25.60
CA ALA A 27 -69.82 -25.94 25.94
C ALA A 27 -70.22 -26.98 24.84
N SER A 28 -69.99 -28.26 25.19
CA SER A 28 -70.77 -29.50 24.91
C SER A 28 -71.20 -29.98 23.50
N MET A 29 -70.69 -31.19 23.19
CA MET A 29 -71.39 -32.38 22.63
C MET A 29 -71.79 -32.48 21.14
N ALA A 30 -71.50 -33.66 20.59
CA ALA A 30 -72.04 -34.29 19.37
C ALA A 30 -71.61 -33.66 18.02
N LYS A 31 -71.38 -34.42 16.94
CA LYS A 31 -71.57 -35.88 16.74
C LYS A 31 -70.67 -36.44 15.62
N GLN A 32 -70.21 -37.68 15.82
CA GLN A 32 -69.83 -38.70 14.82
C GLN A 32 -68.83 -38.33 13.69
N GLU A 33 -67.62 -38.85 13.86
CA GLU A 33 -66.67 -39.13 12.78
C GLU A 33 -67.22 -40.17 11.78
N GLY A 34 -66.59 -40.31 10.61
CA GLY A 34 -66.93 -41.35 9.65
C GLY A 34 -65.80 -41.70 8.68
N GLN A 35 -65.31 -42.94 8.80
CA GLN A 35 -64.55 -43.69 7.77
C GLN A 35 -63.10 -43.20 7.46
N PRO A 36 -62.23 -44.02 6.81
CA PRO A 36 -62.55 -45.25 6.07
C PRO A 36 -61.70 -46.52 6.36
N ALA A 37 -62.20 -47.61 5.74
CA ALA A 37 -61.48 -48.77 5.19
C ALA A 37 -60.80 -49.82 6.11
N ALA A 38 -61.29 -51.07 5.96
CA ALA A 38 -60.42 -52.24 5.77
C ALA A 38 -61.15 -53.37 5.00
N THR A 39 -60.42 -54.02 4.09
CA THR A 39 -60.57 -55.40 3.57
C THR A 39 -61.94 -55.94 3.11
N THR A 40 -62.06 -56.17 1.79
CA THR A 40 -62.95 -57.14 1.15
C THR A 40 -62.36 -58.56 1.20
N ALA A 41 -63.21 -59.61 1.07
CA ALA A 41 -62.75 -60.98 0.90
C ALA A 41 -63.74 -61.89 0.11
N VAL A 42 -63.30 -62.33 -1.08
CA VAL A 42 -63.63 -63.60 -1.77
C VAL A 42 -65.08 -63.81 -2.28
N THR A 43 -65.21 -64.67 -3.29
CA THR A 43 -66.34 -64.85 -4.22
C THR A 43 -67.14 -66.15 -4.01
N ASP A 44 -68.24 -66.27 -4.77
CA ASP A 44 -69.23 -67.35 -4.85
C ASP A 44 -68.74 -68.81 -4.75
N ALA A 45 -69.63 -69.66 -4.23
CA ALA A 45 -69.81 -71.06 -4.60
C ALA A 45 -71.32 -71.37 -4.73
N ALA A 46 -71.70 -72.30 -5.61
CA ALA A 46 -73.06 -72.39 -6.17
C ALA A 46 -74.05 -73.33 -5.45
N ALA A 47 -75.31 -73.29 -5.91
CA ALA A 47 -76.46 -74.09 -5.47
C ALA A 47 -76.31 -75.62 -5.71
N PRO A 48 -77.32 -76.41 -5.30
CA PRO A 48 -78.16 -76.98 -6.36
C PRO A 48 -79.68 -77.15 -6.06
N LEU A 49 -80.46 -77.07 -7.15
CA LEU A 49 -81.62 -77.91 -7.52
C LEU A 49 -82.68 -78.33 -6.46
N ALA A 50 -83.97 -77.98 -6.68
CA ALA A 50 -84.94 -78.85 -7.37
C ALA A 50 -86.43 -78.55 -7.08
N VAL A 51 -87.21 -78.33 -8.16
CA VAL A 51 -88.51 -78.96 -8.48
C VAL A 51 -89.42 -79.38 -7.30
N ASN A 52 -90.55 -78.67 -7.12
CA ASN A 52 -91.80 -79.02 -7.79
C ASN A 52 -92.89 -77.94 -7.60
N GLY A 53 -93.82 -77.84 -8.55
CA GLY A 53 -95.06 -77.08 -8.39
C GLY A 53 -96.22 -77.90 -8.96
N ASN A 54 -97.37 -77.94 -8.27
CA ASN A 54 -98.55 -78.56 -8.86
C ASN A 54 -99.89 -78.08 -8.28
N GLY A 55 -100.87 -77.97 -9.19
CA GLY A 55 -102.28 -78.26 -8.96
C GLY A 55 -103.03 -77.57 -7.82
N ASN A 56 -103.82 -76.54 -8.18
CA ASN A 56 -105.07 -76.27 -7.48
C ASN A 56 -106.19 -76.13 -8.51
N SER A 57 -107.24 -76.95 -8.40
CA SER A 57 -108.31 -77.01 -9.41
C SER A 57 -109.62 -77.60 -8.86
N LYS A 58 -110.69 -76.82 -8.97
CA LYS A 58 -112.12 -77.18 -8.86
C LYS A 58 -112.91 -76.03 -9.50
N GLU A 59 -114.09 -76.18 -10.10
CA GLU A 59 -114.90 -77.29 -10.65
C GLU A 59 -116.27 -76.64 -10.93
N ALA A 60 -116.84 -76.77 -12.14
CA ALA A 60 -118.28 -76.58 -12.37
C ALA A 60 -118.74 -77.16 -13.72
N ILE A 61 -119.42 -78.33 -13.68
CA ILE A 61 -120.63 -78.75 -14.44
C ILE A 61 -120.76 -78.28 -15.92
N GLY A 62 -121.00 -79.11 -16.96
CA GLY A 62 -121.33 -80.54 -17.14
C GLY A 62 -121.42 -80.85 -18.66
N LYS A 63 -121.85 -81.99 -19.22
CA LYS A 63 -122.72 -83.12 -18.83
C LYS A 63 -122.45 -84.39 -19.70
N LYS A 64 -122.73 -85.60 -19.17
CA LYS A 64 -123.18 -86.85 -19.87
C LYS A 64 -122.19 -87.59 -20.80
N SER A 65 -122.20 -88.94 -20.96
CA SER A 65 -123.00 -90.02 -20.31
C SER A 65 -122.49 -91.47 -20.56
N ALA A 66 -122.47 -92.32 -19.50
CA ALA A 66 -122.65 -93.81 -19.46
C ALA A 66 -121.64 -94.74 -20.21
N ALA A 67 -121.54 -96.07 -19.96
CA ALA A 67 -122.36 -97.06 -19.19
C ALA A 67 -121.51 -98.05 -18.33
N VAL A 68 -122.12 -99.09 -17.70
CA VAL A 68 -121.50 -99.84 -16.55
C VAL A 68 -122.18 -101.21 -16.20
N LYS A 69 -121.49 -102.07 -15.38
CA LYS A 69 -121.97 -103.10 -14.37
C LYS A 69 -121.98 -104.65 -14.61
N ASP A 70 -121.43 -105.36 -13.59
CA ASP A 70 -121.88 -106.45 -12.65
C ASP A 70 -122.63 -107.79 -13.00
N GLY A 71 -122.21 -108.89 -12.33
CA GLY A 71 -123.04 -109.97 -11.67
C GLY A 71 -123.51 -111.23 -12.46
N ALA A 72 -124.02 -112.36 -11.89
CA ALA A 72 -123.90 -113.04 -10.55
C ALA A 72 -124.63 -114.45 -10.46
N ALA A 73 -124.16 -115.39 -9.60
CA ALA A 73 -124.85 -116.46 -8.78
C ALA A 73 -125.63 -117.74 -9.28
N ALA A 74 -125.18 -118.95 -8.80
CA ALA A 74 -125.87 -120.08 -8.06
C ALA A 74 -126.87 -121.17 -8.63
N ALA A 75 -126.88 -122.37 -7.98
CA ALA A 75 -127.80 -123.58 -8.03
C ALA A 75 -127.61 -124.64 -9.17
N GLY A 76 -128.10 -125.92 -9.15
CA GLY A 76 -128.91 -126.77 -8.20
C GLY A 76 -128.95 -128.30 -8.61
N THR A 77 -129.72 -129.21 -7.95
CA THR A 77 -129.75 -130.72 -8.20
C THR A 77 -131.07 -131.48 -7.89
N GLN A 78 -131.40 -132.61 -8.60
CA GLN A 78 -131.83 -133.95 -8.05
C GLN A 78 -132.14 -135.05 -9.14
N GLU A 79 -132.69 -136.23 -8.76
CA GLU A 79 -132.34 -137.57 -9.33
C GLU A 79 -133.48 -138.64 -9.42
N SER A 80 -133.29 -139.67 -10.26
CA SER A 80 -133.64 -141.12 -10.07
C SER A 80 -134.94 -141.74 -10.65
N GLY A 81 -134.87 -143.05 -10.97
CA GLY A 81 -136.01 -143.93 -11.30
C GLY A 81 -135.75 -145.04 -12.35
N ARG A 82 -135.61 -146.32 -11.93
CA ARG A 82 -135.40 -147.49 -12.82
C ARG A 82 -136.08 -148.77 -12.28
N LYS A 83 -136.40 -149.74 -13.14
CA LYS A 83 -137.04 -151.02 -12.75
C LYS A 83 -136.51 -152.20 -13.59
N GLN A 84 -136.36 -153.37 -12.99
CA GLN A 84 -135.92 -154.62 -13.63
C GLN A 84 -137.09 -155.62 -13.77
N VAL A 85 -136.97 -156.59 -14.69
CA VAL A 85 -137.03 -158.06 -14.43
C VAL A 85 -136.59 -158.84 -15.70
N LEU A 86 -136.14 -160.07 -15.49
CA LEU A 86 -135.49 -161.02 -16.42
C LEU A 86 -136.49 -161.78 -17.34
N PRO A 87 -136.09 -162.57 -18.37
CA PRO A 87 -134.81 -163.29 -18.54
C PRO A 87 -133.96 -162.97 -19.78
N GLN A 88 -132.63 -163.11 -19.64
CA GLN A 88 -131.64 -163.09 -20.71
C GLN A 88 -131.05 -164.48 -20.97
N SER A 89 -130.81 -164.83 -22.23
CA SER A 89 -130.06 -166.05 -22.62
C SER A 89 -128.55 -165.87 -22.40
N PRO A 90 -127.80 -166.91 -21.97
CA PRO A 90 -126.36 -166.81 -21.64
C PRO A 90 -125.45 -166.24 -22.74
N ALA A 91 -125.85 -166.36 -24.01
CA ALA A 91 -125.11 -165.83 -25.16
C ALA A 91 -124.95 -164.29 -25.12
N TYR A 92 -125.99 -163.56 -24.70
CA TYR A 92 -125.98 -162.09 -24.71
C TYR A 92 -124.94 -161.50 -23.75
N ILE A 93 -124.88 -162.05 -22.53
CA ILE A 93 -123.93 -161.65 -21.48
C ILE A 93 -122.48 -161.84 -21.98
N SER A 94 -122.22 -162.95 -22.68
CA SER A 94 -120.89 -163.25 -23.24
C SER A 94 -120.50 -162.27 -24.37
N GLU A 95 -121.45 -161.87 -25.22
CA GLU A 95 -121.20 -160.91 -26.30
C GLU A 95 -120.86 -159.51 -25.74
N GLN A 96 -121.62 -159.02 -24.76
CA GLN A 96 -121.37 -157.71 -24.16
C GLN A 96 -120.09 -157.68 -23.31
N LEU A 97 -119.77 -158.75 -22.57
CA LEU A 97 -118.49 -158.89 -21.87
C LEU A 97 -117.30 -158.86 -22.85
N ASN A 98 -117.41 -159.50 -24.01
CA ASN A 98 -116.37 -159.43 -25.05
C ASN A 98 -116.20 -158.02 -25.63
N LYS A 99 -117.28 -157.25 -25.82
CA LYS A 99 -117.20 -155.83 -26.23
C LYS A 99 -116.51 -154.97 -25.17
N VAL A 100 -116.87 -155.14 -23.90
CA VAL A 100 -116.23 -154.44 -22.76
C VAL A 100 -114.74 -154.80 -22.67
N LEU A 101 -114.39 -156.08 -22.82
CA LEU A 101 -113.00 -156.55 -22.82
C LEU A 101 -112.19 -155.95 -24.00
N TYR A 102 -112.78 -155.91 -25.20
CA TYR A 102 -112.15 -155.26 -26.37
C TYR A 102 -111.89 -153.78 -26.12
N ALA A 103 -112.88 -153.05 -25.58
CA ALA A 103 -112.75 -151.63 -25.27
C ALA A 103 -111.68 -151.37 -24.19
N LEU A 104 -111.64 -152.18 -23.12
CA LEU A 104 -110.61 -152.09 -22.09
C LEU A 104 -109.20 -152.41 -22.62
N ASP A 105 -109.06 -153.37 -23.54
CA ASP A 105 -107.76 -153.68 -24.16
C ASP A 105 -107.32 -152.62 -25.20
N ALA A 106 -108.26 -151.98 -25.90
CA ALA A 106 -108.01 -150.82 -26.75
C ALA A 106 -107.52 -149.62 -25.92
N PHE A 107 -108.25 -149.26 -24.85
CA PHE A 107 -107.85 -148.22 -23.91
C PHE A 107 -106.48 -148.48 -23.25
N LYS A 108 -106.21 -149.74 -22.86
CA LYS A 108 -104.91 -150.19 -22.36
C LYS A 108 -103.78 -150.04 -23.37
N LYS A 109 -104.07 -150.11 -24.68
CA LYS A 109 -103.14 -149.82 -25.79
C LYS A 109 -103.04 -148.32 -26.11
N GLY A 110 -103.77 -147.46 -25.42
CA GLY A 110 -103.84 -146.02 -25.67
C GLY A 110 -104.84 -145.60 -26.76
N ASP A 111 -105.61 -146.54 -27.32
CA ASP A 111 -106.65 -146.22 -28.30
C ASP A 111 -107.90 -145.66 -27.61
N ILE A 112 -107.89 -144.34 -27.44
CA ILE A 112 -109.01 -143.55 -26.90
C ILE A 112 -110.11 -143.26 -27.93
N SER A 113 -110.09 -143.86 -29.13
CA SER A 113 -111.15 -143.69 -30.13
C SER A 113 -112.35 -144.62 -29.89
N VAL A 114 -112.13 -145.81 -29.33
CA VAL A 114 -113.18 -146.80 -29.09
C VAL A 114 -114.22 -146.27 -28.11
N ARG A 115 -115.51 -146.44 -28.43
CA ARG A 115 -116.65 -146.15 -27.55
C ARG A 115 -117.55 -147.38 -27.44
N LEU A 116 -118.03 -147.65 -26.24
CA LEU A 116 -119.03 -148.69 -26.01
C LEU A 116 -120.44 -148.13 -26.28
N THR A 117 -121.29 -148.91 -26.94
CA THR A 117 -122.64 -148.51 -27.36
C THR A 117 -123.70 -149.03 -26.39
N LYS A 118 -124.58 -148.14 -25.91
CA LYS A 118 -125.70 -148.48 -25.02
C LYS A 118 -126.82 -149.15 -25.82
N GLN A 119 -126.80 -150.49 -25.94
CA GLN A 119 -127.80 -151.23 -26.72
C GLN A 119 -129.10 -151.51 -25.95
N ASN A 120 -129.00 -151.98 -24.71
CA ASN A 120 -130.12 -152.21 -23.79
C ASN A 120 -129.94 -151.35 -22.55
N ASN A 121 -131.03 -151.00 -21.85
CA ASN A 121 -130.98 -150.20 -20.62
C ASN A 121 -130.62 -151.06 -19.38
N ASP A 122 -129.56 -151.86 -19.47
CA ASP A 122 -129.05 -152.75 -18.43
C ASP A 122 -127.67 -152.30 -17.89
N ILE A 123 -126.98 -153.17 -17.16
CA ILE A 123 -125.68 -152.88 -16.54
C ILE A 123 -124.57 -152.64 -17.58
N PHE A 124 -124.69 -153.17 -18.80
CA PHE A 124 -123.69 -152.93 -19.85
C PHE A 124 -123.77 -151.51 -20.41
N ALA A 125 -124.95 -150.86 -20.37
CA ALA A 125 -125.07 -149.45 -20.71
C ALA A 125 -124.43 -148.52 -19.64
N GLU A 126 -124.44 -148.91 -18.36
CA GLU A 126 -123.75 -148.21 -17.28
C GLU A 126 -122.22 -148.38 -17.39
N ILE A 127 -121.75 -149.60 -17.66
CA ILE A 127 -120.33 -149.88 -17.93
C ILE A 127 -119.85 -149.10 -19.17
N ALA A 128 -120.68 -149.03 -20.22
CA ALA A 128 -120.40 -148.24 -21.42
C ALA A 128 -120.28 -146.73 -21.12
N GLU A 129 -121.15 -146.19 -20.27
CA GLU A 129 -121.10 -144.80 -19.82
C GLU A 129 -119.82 -144.50 -19.03
N ALA A 130 -119.54 -145.27 -17.98
CA ALA A 130 -118.36 -145.11 -17.14
C ALA A 130 -117.06 -145.21 -17.94
N TYR A 131 -116.98 -146.18 -18.86
CA TYR A 131 -115.85 -146.31 -19.80
C TYR A 131 -115.74 -145.10 -20.73
N ASN A 132 -116.82 -144.70 -21.40
CA ASN A 132 -116.78 -143.59 -22.37
C ASN A 132 -116.34 -142.28 -21.71
N SER A 133 -116.85 -141.96 -20.51
CA SER A 133 -116.45 -140.76 -19.75
C SER A 133 -115.01 -140.83 -19.21
N MET A 134 -114.52 -142.01 -18.82
CA MET A 134 -113.11 -142.21 -18.47
C MET A 134 -112.19 -141.92 -19.67
N VAL A 135 -112.54 -142.42 -20.85
CA VAL A 135 -111.77 -142.21 -22.09
C VAL A 135 -111.77 -140.74 -22.52
N GLU A 136 -112.92 -140.07 -22.39
CA GLU A 136 -113.06 -138.63 -22.65
C GLU A 136 -112.20 -137.78 -21.71
N MET A 137 -112.14 -138.14 -20.42
CA MET A 137 -111.28 -137.47 -19.43
C MET A 137 -109.79 -137.58 -19.78
N ILE A 138 -109.32 -138.78 -20.15
CA ILE A 138 -107.93 -139.00 -20.58
C ILE A 138 -107.62 -138.19 -21.85
N GLY A 139 -108.53 -138.21 -22.83
CA GLY A 139 -108.37 -137.47 -24.07
C GLY A 139 -108.27 -135.95 -23.86
N GLY A 140 -109.15 -135.38 -23.04
CA GLY A 140 -109.13 -133.96 -22.70
C GLY A 140 -107.83 -133.52 -22.02
N VAL A 141 -107.40 -134.24 -20.99
CA VAL A 141 -106.17 -133.89 -20.27
C VAL A 141 -104.92 -134.11 -21.14
N GLY A 142 -104.84 -135.19 -21.92
CA GLY A 142 -103.72 -135.44 -22.84
C GLY A 142 -103.59 -134.41 -23.96
N GLY A 143 -104.72 -133.93 -24.48
CA GLY A 143 -104.76 -132.80 -25.41
C GLY A 143 -104.24 -131.51 -24.77
N GLU A 144 -104.64 -131.23 -23.53
CA GLU A 144 -104.22 -130.03 -22.81
C GLU A 144 -102.73 -130.04 -22.43
N VAL A 145 -102.17 -131.20 -22.05
CA VAL A 145 -100.71 -131.39 -21.85
C VAL A 145 -99.96 -131.06 -23.15
N SER A 146 -100.46 -131.53 -24.29
CA SER A 146 -99.87 -131.22 -25.60
C SER A 146 -99.95 -129.73 -25.94
N ARG A 147 -101.09 -129.08 -25.66
CA ARG A 147 -101.28 -127.64 -25.88
C ARG A 147 -100.31 -126.82 -25.02
N ILE A 148 -100.24 -127.08 -23.72
CA ILE A 148 -99.38 -126.28 -22.83
C ILE A 148 -97.89 -126.51 -23.12
N SER A 149 -97.49 -127.75 -23.45
CA SER A 149 -96.11 -128.05 -23.87
C SER A 149 -95.71 -127.26 -25.13
N LYS A 150 -96.63 -127.07 -26.09
CA LYS A 150 -96.38 -126.23 -27.27
C LYS A 150 -96.35 -124.74 -26.93
N VAL A 151 -97.39 -124.24 -26.27
CA VAL A 151 -97.58 -122.79 -26.06
C VAL A 151 -96.55 -122.21 -25.07
N ALA A 152 -96.27 -122.91 -23.96
CA ALA A 152 -95.27 -122.45 -22.99
C ALA A 152 -93.84 -122.85 -23.40
N GLY A 153 -93.64 -124.08 -23.87
CA GLY A 153 -92.31 -124.64 -24.13
C GLY A 153 -91.70 -124.30 -25.49
N VAL A 154 -92.50 -124.15 -26.55
CA VAL A 154 -92.02 -123.90 -27.92
C VAL A 154 -92.33 -122.48 -28.39
N GLU A 155 -93.54 -121.98 -28.12
CA GLU A 155 -93.96 -120.62 -28.50
C GLU A 155 -93.52 -119.56 -27.47
N GLY A 156 -92.88 -119.97 -26.37
CA GLY A 156 -92.32 -119.08 -25.35
C GLY A 156 -93.34 -118.32 -24.50
N ASN A 157 -94.64 -118.62 -24.63
CA ASN A 157 -95.70 -117.95 -23.87
C ASN A 157 -95.84 -118.57 -22.47
N LEU A 158 -94.88 -118.28 -21.61
CA LEU A 158 -94.80 -118.72 -20.21
C LEU A 158 -95.95 -118.21 -19.31
N LYS A 159 -96.89 -117.43 -19.85
CA LYS A 159 -98.14 -117.01 -19.18
C LYS A 159 -99.33 -117.93 -19.47
N ALA A 160 -99.24 -118.84 -20.43
CA ALA A 160 -100.28 -119.84 -20.67
C ALA A 160 -100.36 -120.83 -19.50
N ARG A 161 -101.57 -121.30 -19.18
CA ARG A 161 -101.83 -122.33 -18.18
C ARG A 161 -102.73 -123.41 -18.76
N ALA A 162 -102.67 -124.61 -18.18
CA ALA A 162 -103.50 -125.77 -18.50
C ALA A 162 -104.81 -125.75 -17.69
N SER A 163 -105.90 -126.24 -18.30
CA SER A 163 -107.26 -126.29 -17.77
C SER A 163 -108.08 -127.44 -18.36
N ALA A 164 -108.96 -128.05 -17.57
CA ALA A 164 -109.93 -129.04 -18.04
C ALA A 164 -111.19 -128.96 -17.16
N GLU A 165 -112.34 -128.60 -17.75
CA GLU A 165 -113.53 -128.18 -16.99
C GLU A 165 -114.13 -129.29 -16.11
N ASN A 166 -114.22 -130.52 -16.64
CA ASN A 166 -114.79 -131.67 -15.93
C ASN A 166 -113.77 -132.42 -15.05
N ALA A 167 -112.52 -131.97 -14.98
CA ALA A 167 -111.45 -132.69 -14.28
C ALA A 167 -111.64 -132.65 -12.75
N SER A 168 -111.72 -133.84 -12.15
CA SER A 168 -111.88 -134.05 -10.72
C SER A 168 -110.92 -135.11 -10.19
N GLY A 169 -110.62 -135.04 -8.88
CA GLY A 169 -109.56 -135.83 -8.26
C GLY A 169 -108.22 -135.68 -8.97
N PHE A 170 -107.53 -136.81 -9.16
CA PHE A 170 -106.20 -136.93 -9.77
C PHE A 170 -106.00 -136.09 -11.06
N TRP A 171 -107.02 -135.99 -11.92
CA TRP A 171 -106.93 -135.22 -13.17
C TRP A 171 -106.74 -133.72 -12.94
N LYS A 172 -107.39 -133.18 -11.90
CA LYS A 172 -107.24 -131.78 -11.50
C LYS A 172 -105.87 -131.55 -10.85
N ASP A 173 -105.41 -132.49 -10.03
CA ASP A 173 -104.10 -132.41 -9.39
C ASP A 173 -102.97 -132.47 -10.44
N MET A 174 -103.10 -133.27 -11.49
CA MET A 174 -102.12 -133.30 -12.59
C MET A 174 -102.08 -131.98 -13.37
N ILE A 175 -103.23 -131.37 -13.67
CA ILE A 175 -103.30 -130.02 -14.28
C ILE A 175 -102.64 -128.96 -13.36
N ASN A 176 -102.90 -129.02 -12.05
CA ASN A 176 -102.28 -128.13 -11.06
C ASN A 176 -100.75 -128.30 -11.01
N ASN A 177 -100.26 -129.54 -11.03
CA ASN A 177 -98.83 -129.85 -11.00
C ASN A 177 -98.10 -129.35 -12.26
N ILE A 178 -98.74 -129.49 -13.44
CA ILE A 178 -98.19 -128.95 -14.70
C ILE A 178 -98.13 -127.42 -14.64
N ASN A 179 -99.18 -126.76 -14.15
CA ASN A 179 -99.18 -125.31 -13.96
C ASN A 179 -98.09 -124.85 -12.98
N GLY A 180 -97.92 -125.54 -11.84
CA GLY A 180 -96.86 -125.26 -10.87
C GLY A 180 -95.44 -125.42 -11.45
N LEU A 181 -95.23 -126.38 -12.34
CA LEU A 181 -93.96 -126.54 -13.07
C LEU A 181 -93.72 -125.37 -14.05
N VAL A 182 -94.75 -124.96 -14.80
CA VAL A 182 -94.67 -123.79 -15.69
C VAL A 182 -94.39 -122.51 -14.88
N ASP A 183 -95.10 -122.27 -13.78
CA ASP A 183 -94.86 -121.12 -12.89
C ASP A 183 -93.43 -121.09 -12.33
N SER A 184 -92.90 -122.25 -11.92
CA SER A 184 -91.53 -122.39 -11.38
C SER A 184 -90.43 -122.02 -12.38
N ILE A 185 -90.69 -122.12 -13.68
CA ILE A 185 -89.76 -121.71 -14.75
C ILE A 185 -90.08 -120.30 -15.25
N ALA A 186 -91.37 -119.93 -15.32
CA ALA A 186 -91.83 -118.65 -15.84
C ALA A 186 -91.34 -117.46 -15.02
N VAL A 187 -91.43 -117.54 -13.69
CA VAL A 187 -91.14 -116.41 -12.80
C VAL A 187 -89.66 -115.99 -12.87
N PRO A 188 -88.65 -116.88 -12.73
CA PRO A 188 -87.25 -116.49 -12.84
C PRO A 188 -86.86 -115.93 -14.22
N VAL A 189 -87.34 -116.55 -15.31
CA VAL A 189 -86.99 -116.14 -16.68
C VAL A 189 -87.54 -114.75 -17.02
N LEU A 190 -88.75 -114.43 -16.57
CA LEU A 190 -89.34 -113.10 -16.77
C LEU A 190 -88.60 -112.01 -15.98
N GLU A 191 -88.11 -112.32 -14.77
CA GLU A 191 -87.34 -111.35 -13.97
C GLU A 191 -85.95 -111.08 -14.55
N VAL A 192 -85.26 -112.09 -15.12
CA VAL A 192 -84.03 -111.86 -15.90
C VAL A 192 -84.29 -110.88 -17.06
N GLY A 193 -85.40 -111.06 -17.78
CA GLY A 193 -85.81 -110.14 -18.85
C GLY A 193 -86.10 -108.71 -18.38
N LYS A 194 -86.57 -108.54 -17.14
CA LYS A 194 -86.75 -107.22 -16.50
C LYS A 194 -85.40 -106.59 -16.12
N VAL A 195 -84.55 -107.32 -15.40
CA VAL A 195 -83.26 -106.81 -14.92
C VAL A 195 -82.32 -106.44 -16.09
N LEU A 196 -82.19 -107.30 -17.11
CA LEU A 196 -81.39 -106.98 -18.30
C LEU A 196 -81.88 -105.73 -19.04
N LYS A 197 -83.19 -105.49 -19.04
CA LYS A 197 -83.80 -104.29 -19.65
C LYS A 197 -83.53 -103.01 -18.86
N ASN A 198 -83.31 -103.10 -17.55
CA ASN A 198 -82.88 -101.98 -16.73
C ASN A 198 -81.40 -101.67 -16.98
N ILE A 199 -80.53 -102.70 -16.99
CA ILE A 199 -79.11 -102.57 -17.35
C ILE A 199 -78.95 -101.91 -18.73
N SER A 200 -79.73 -102.33 -19.74
CA SER A 200 -79.67 -101.74 -21.09
C SER A 200 -80.09 -100.27 -21.17
N ARG A 201 -80.67 -99.72 -20.10
CA ARG A 201 -81.07 -98.31 -19.97
C ARG A 201 -80.13 -97.50 -19.08
N GLY A 202 -79.09 -98.11 -18.52
CA GLY A 202 -78.23 -97.52 -17.50
C GLY A 202 -78.87 -97.43 -16.11
N ASN A 203 -80.03 -98.05 -15.87
CA ASN A 203 -80.55 -98.25 -14.52
C ASN A 203 -79.91 -99.50 -13.92
N LEU A 204 -79.05 -99.27 -12.92
CA LEU A 204 -78.25 -100.28 -12.24
C LEU A 204 -78.65 -100.44 -10.76
N ASP A 205 -79.77 -99.85 -10.34
CA ASP A 205 -80.30 -99.96 -8.97
C ASP A 205 -81.18 -101.21 -8.79
N GLU A 206 -81.82 -101.69 -9.86
CA GLU A 206 -82.70 -102.86 -9.84
C GLU A 206 -81.95 -104.18 -10.10
N THR A 207 -81.61 -104.87 -9.01
CA THR A 207 -81.03 -106.22 -9.00
C THR A 207 -82.08 -107.35 -9.13
N PHE A 208 -81.63 -108.58 -9.39
CA PHE A 208 -82.46 -109.78 -9.32
C PHE A 208 -82.71 -110.15 -7.84
N GLN A 209 -83.96 -110.09 -7.39
CA GLN A 209 -84.35 -110.22 -5.97
C GLN A 209 -85.25 -111.43 -5.66
N ILE A 210 -85.72 -112.18 -6.66
CA ILE A 210 -86.64 -113.30 -6.43
C ILE A 210 -85.87 -114.48 -5.78
N PRO A 211 -86.38 -115.10 -4.70
CA PRO A 211 -85.74 -116.26 -4.09
C PRO A 211 -85.79 -117.47 -5.03
N VAL A 212 -84.63 -117.88 -5.52
CA VAL A 212 -84.45 -118.98 -6.48
C VAL A 212 -83.40 -119.97 -6.00
N SER A 213 -83.38 -121.17 -6.57
CA SER A 213 -82.49 -122.28 -6.18
C SER A 213 -82.00 -123.04 -7.41
N GLY A 214 -80.93 -123.83 -7.24
CA GLY A 214 -80.25 -124.48 -8.37
C GLY A 214 -79.66 -123.46 -9.35
N ASP A 215 -79.69 -123.78 -10.64
CA ASP A 215 -79.05 -122.98 -11.70
C ASP A 215 -79.61 -121.55 -11.80
N PHE A 216 -80.89 -121.34 -11.46
CA PHE A 216 -81.49 -120.01 -11.39
C PHE A 216 -80.79 -119.11 -10.36
N LYS A 217 -80.27 -119.68 -9.25
CA LYS A 217 -79.48 -118.93 -8.27
C LYS A 217 -78.13 -118.50 -8.85
N VAL A 218 -77.44 -119.41 -9.55
CA VAL A 218 -76.16 -119.09 -10.21
C VAL A 218 -76.33 -117.97 -11.25
N MET A 219 -77.43 -117.99 -12.00
CA MET A 219 -77.80 -116.93 -12.94
C MET A 219 -78.08 -115.59 -12.22
N ALA A 220 -78.86 -115.61 -11.13
CA ALA A 220 -79.14 -114.41 -10.33
C ALA A 220 -77.87 -113.78 -9.73
N GLU A 221 -77.00 -114.59 -9.13
CA GLU A 221 -75.71 -114.14 -8.57
C GLU A 221 -74.77 -113.57 -9.66
N THR A 222 -74.77 -114.17 -10.86
CA THR A 222 -73.98 -113.69 -12.01
C THR A 222 -74.49 -112.35 -12.55
N ILE A 223 -75.81 -112.18 -12.65
CA ILE A 223 -76.43 -110.92 -13.09
C ILE A 223 -76.15 -109.82 -12.06
N ASN A 224 -76.38 -110.07 -10.77
CA ASN A 224 -76.17 -109.08 -9.72
C ASN A 224 -74.69 -108.64 -9.65
N ARG A 225 -73.74 -109.60 -9.71
CA ARG A 225 -72.30 -109.27 -9.77
C ARG A 225 -71.92 -108.45 -11.01
N THR A 226 -72.64 -108.58 -12.11
CA THR A 226 -72.44 -107.75 -13.32
C THR A 226 -72.92 -106.32 -13.08
N ILE A 227 -74.04 -106.14 -12.38
CA ILE A 227 -74.56 -104.83 -11.96
C ILE A 227 -73.59 -104.14 -10.98
N ASP A 228 -73.10 -104.87 -9.97
CA ASP A 228 -72.15 -104.35 -8.97
C ASP A 228 -70.88 -103.81 -9.64
N ASN A 229 -70.29 -104.58 -10.57
CA ASN A 229 -69.11 -104.18 -11.33
C ASN A 229 -69.36 -102.91 -12.18
N LEU A 230 -70.55 -102.80 -12.82
CA LEU A 230 -70.92 -101.64 -13.62
C LEU A 230 -71.07 -100.38 -12.76
N ASN A 231 -71.73 -100.49 -11.59
CA ASN A 231 -71.88 -99.38 -10.64
C ASN A 231 -70.53 -98.89 -10.11
N LEU A 232 -69.64 -99.80 -9.72
CA LEU A 232 -68.29 -99.45 -9.22
C LEU A 232 -67.45 -98.74 -10.30
N PHE A 233 -67.48 -99.22 -11.55
CA PHE A 233 -66.77 -98.57 -12.65
C PHE A 233 -67.34 -97.19 -12.98
N ALA A 234 -68.67 -97.06 -13.06
CA ALA A 234 -69.33 -95.79 -13.34
C ALA A 234 -69.00 -94.72 -12.28
N GLY A 235 -69.10 -95.08 -10.99
CA GLY A 235 -68.75 -94.18 -9.88
C GLY A 235 -67.30 -93.72 -9.93
N GLU A 236 -66.35 -94.62 -10.16
CA GLU A 236 -64.92 -94.29 -10.22
C GLU A 236 -64.55 -93.42 -11.42
N VAL A 237 -65.14 -93.67 -12.60
CA VAL A 237 -64.92 -92.82 -13.79
C VAL A 237 -65.52 -91.42 -13.56
N THR A 238 -66.72 -91.31 -13.00
CA THR A 238 -67.31 -90.01 -12.65
C THR A 238 -66.47 -89.27 -11.62
N ARG A 239 -65.96 -89.96 -10.59
CA ARG A 239 -65.10 -89.36 -9.55
C ARG A 239 -63.80 -88.81 -10.14
N VAL A 240 -63.07 -89.59 -10.94
CA VAL A 240 -61.80 -89.13 -11.54
C VAL A 240 -62.01 -88.02 -12.57
N ALA A 241 -63.09 -88.09 -13.36
CA ALA A 241 -63.46 -87.01 -14.28
C ALA A 241 -63.75 -85.69 -13.55
N LEU A 242 -64.41 -85.74 -12.39
CA LEU A 242 -64.62 -84.56 -11.55
C LEU A 242 -63.31 -84.07 -10.92
N GLU A 243 -62.58 -84.93 -10.21
CA GLU A 243 -61.34 -84.58 -9.51
C GLU A 243 -60.29 -83.96 -10.44
N VAL A 244 -59.96 -84.63 -11.54
CA VAL A 244 -58.86 -84.23 -12.43
C VAL A 244 -59.33 -83.30 -13.54
N GLY A 245 -60.58 -83.43 -14.00
CA GLY A 245 -61.12 -82.65 -15.12
C GLY A 245 -61.79 -81.33 -14.75
N THR A 246 -62.40 -81.22 -13.56
CA THR A 246 -63.15 -80.00 -13.16
C THR A 246 -62.72 -79.38 -11.83
N GLU A 247 -62.30 -80.18 -10.84
CA GLU A 247 -61.93 -79.68 -9.51
C GLU A 247 -60.44 -79.33 -9.37
N GLY A 248 -59.61 -79.67 -10.36
CA GLY A 248 -58.16 -79.41 -10.35
C GLY A 248 -57.37 -80.23 -9.33
N LYS A 249 -57.94 -81.31 -8.77
CA LYS A 249 -57.29 -82.23 -7.82
C LYS A 249 -56.34 -83.19 -8.55
N LEU A 250 -55.22 -82.65 -9.02
CA LEU A 250 -54.20 -83.37 -9.79
C LEU A 250 -53.60 -84.55 -8.99
N GLY A 251 -53.95 -85.78 -9.36
CA GLY A 251 -53.53 -87.01 -8.70
C GLY A 251 -54.61 -88.08 -8.58
N GLY A 252 -55.88 -87.77 -8.88
CA GLY A 252 -56.97 -88.74 -8.87
C GLY A 252 -56.75 -89.92 -9.82
N GLN A 253 -56.95 -91.14 -9.33
CA GLN A 253 -56.89 -92.39 -10.10
C GLN A 253 -58.10 -93.27 -9.76
N ALA A 254 -58.58 -94.03 -10.74
CA ALA A 254 -59.68 -94.97 -10.64
C ALA A 254 -59.18 -96.33 -10.15
N SER A 255 -59.84 -96.89 -9.14
CA SER A 255 -59.48 -98.12 -8.44
C SER A 255 -60.69 -99.04 -8.32
N VAL A 256 -61.03 -99.73 -9.41
CA VAL A 256 -62.17 -100.65 -9.47
C VAL A 256 -61.70 -102.06 -9.07
N PRO A 257 -62.20 -102.66 -7.97
CA PRO A 257 -61.75 -103.99 -7.53
C PRO A 257 -62.18 -105.10 -8.49
N ASN A 258 -61.38 -106.17 -8.59
CA ASN A 258 -61.70 -107.41 -9.32
C ASN A 258 -61.99 -107.27 -10.83
N VAL A 259 -61.58 -106.17 -11.47
CA VAL A 259 -61.72 -106.00 -12.93
C VAL A 259 -60.73 -106.83 -13.74
N ALA A 260 -61.18 -107.33 -14.88
CA ALA A 260 -60.37 -108.10 -15.84
C ALA A 260 -60.85 -107.84 -17.29
N GLY A 261 -59.96 -108.06 -18.26
CA GLY A 261 -60.21 -107.72 -19.67
C GLY A 261 -60.52 -106.22 -19.83
N VAL A 262 -61.50 -105.92 -20.70
CA VAL A 262 -61.88 -104.55 -21.09
C VAL A 262 -62.09 -103.61 -19.89
N TRP A 263 -62.62 -104.09 -18.76
CA TRP A 263 -62.81 -103.26 -17.56
C TRP A 263 -61.49 -102.79 -16.96
N LYS A 264 -60.45 -103.65 -16.96
CA LYS A 264 -59.10 -103.25 -16.56
C LYS A 264 -58.50 -102.30 -17.59
N ASP A 265 -58.59 -102.65 -18.88
CA ASP A 265 -58.00 -101.85 -19.96
C ASP A 265 -58.55 -100.41 -19.96
N LEU A 266 -59.86 -100.24 -19.71
CA LEU A 266 -60.49 -98.92 -19.56
C LEU A 266 -60.00 -98.17 -18.31
N THR A 267 -59.90 -98.85 -17.15
CA THR A 267 -59.37 -98.24 -15.92
C THR A 267 -57.91 -97.79 -16.08
N ASP A 268 -57.06 -98.62 -16.68
CA ASP A 268 -55.64 -98.30 -16.92
C ASP A 268 -55.48 -97.15 -17.94
N ASN A 269 -56.35 -97.06 -18.95
CA ASN A 269 -56.38 -95.91 -19.88
C ASN A 269 -56.83 -94.60 -19.21
N VAL A 270 -57.88 -94.63 -18.39
CA VAL A 270 -58.32 -93.46 -17.60
C VAL A 270 -57.21 -93.00 -16.65
N ASN A 271 -56.55 -93.93 -15.96
CA ASN A 271 -55.41 -93.63 -15.09
C ASN A 271 -54.21 -93.04 -15.84
N THR A 272 -53.94 -93.54 -17.05
CA THR A 272 -52.87 -92.99 -17.93
C THR A 272 -53.18 -91.55 -18.35
N MET A 273 -54.43 -91.26 -18.76
CA MET A 273 -54.87 -89.90 -19.09
C MET A 273 -54.78 -88.97 -17.88
N ALA A 274 -55.31 -89.38 -16.72
CA ALA A 274 -55.29 -88.60 -15.49
C ALA A 274 -53.86 -88.32 -15.00
N SER A 275 -52.96 -89.30 -15.10
CA SER A 275 -51.54 -89.16 -14.74
C SER A 275 -50.81 -88.20 -15.68
N ASN A 276 -51.06 -88.26 -16.99
CA ASN A 276 -50.44 -87.36 -17.96
C ASN A 276 -50.85 -85.90 -17.73
N LEU A 277 -52.16 -85.62 -17.60
CA LEU A 277 -52.68 -84.29 -17.30
C LEU A 277 -52.15 -83.76 -15.96
N THR A 278 -52.12 -84.63 -14.92
CA THR A 278 -51.55 -84.33 -13.60
C THR A 278 -50.09 -83.91 -13.69
N SER A 279 -49.25 -84.66 -14.42
CA SER A 279 -47.82 -84.37 -14.55
C SER A 279 -47.58 -83.07 -15.33
N GLN A 280 -48.27 -82.89 -16.46
CA GLN A 280 -48.07 -81.75 -17.36
C GLN A 280 -48.50 -80.43 -16.70
N MET A 281 -49.67 -80.41 -16.05
CA MET A 281 -50.15 -79.20 -15.38
C MET A 281 -49.39 -78.90 -14.08
N ARG A 282 -48.89 -79.91 -13.36
CA ARG A 282 -48.06 -79.70 -12.15
C ARG A 282 -46.67 -79.14 -12.49
N ASP A 283 -46.03 -79.58 -13.58
CA ASP A 283 -44.75 -79.01 -14.05
C ASP A 283 -44.90 -77.53 -14.45
N ILE A 284 -45.96 -77.21 -15.22
CA ILE A 284 -46.34 -75.84 -15.57
C ILE A 284 -46.60 -74.98 -14.31
N SER A 285 -47.33 -75.50 -13.32
CA SER A 285 -47.62 -74.82 -12.06
C SER A 285 -46.36 -74.55 -11.23
N ASN A 286 -45.42 -75.50 -11.19
CA ASN A 286 -44.12 -75.33 -10.53
C ASN A 286 -43.30 -74.20 -11.16
N VAL A 287 -43.20 -74.19 -12.50
CA VAL A 287 -42.45 -73.17 -13.24
C VAL A 287 -43.09 -71.78 -13.10
N ALA A 288 -44.42 -71.68 -13.22
CA ALA A 288 -45.13 -70.43 -12.95
C ALA A 288 -44.92 -69.93 -11.51
N THR A 289 -44.86 -70.85 -10.54
CA THR A 289 -44.57 -70.52 -9.13
C THR A 289 -43.11 -70.08 -8.91
N ALA A 290 -42.16 -70.61 -9.67
CA ALA A 290 -40.76 -70.18 -9.65
C ALA A 290 -40.60 -68.77 -10.24
N VAL A 291 -41.18 -68.52 -11.41
CA VAL A 291 -41.22 -67.21 -12.06
C VAL A 291 -41.86 -66.15 -11.17
N ALA A 292 -42.98 -66.47 -10.52
CA ALA A 292 -43.66 -65.57 -9.57
C ALA A 292 -42.82 -65.27 -8.30
N LYS A 293 -41.79 -66.07 -8.00
CA LYS A 293 -40.81 -65.85 -6.93
C LYS A 293 -39.50 -65.24 -7.42
N GLY A 294 -39.37 -64.97 -8.73
CA GLY A 294 -38.14 -64.46 -9.35
C GLY A 294 -37.08 -65.52 -9.69
N ASP A 295 -37.37 -66.81 -9.54
CA ASP A 295 -36.49 -67.88 -10.07
C ASP A 295 -36.82 -68.11 -11.55
N LEU A 296 -35.99 -67.51 -12.40
CA LEU A 296 -36.08 -67.58 -13.87
C LEU A 296 -35.18 -68.70 -14.45
N THR A 297 -34.64 -69.59 -13.61
CA THR A 297 -33.86 -70.75 -14.06
C THR A 297 -34.72 -71.97 -14.40
N GLN A 298 -35.95 -72.03 -13.85
CA GLN A 298 -36.88 -73.14 -14.07
C GLN A 298 -37.55 -73.06 -15.44
N LYS A 299 -37.62 -74.19 -16.15
CA LYS A 299 -38.32 -74.33 -17.43
C LYS A 299 -39.23 -75.55 -17.42
N VAL A 300 -40.33 -75.48 -18.16
CA VAL A 300 -41.25 -76.61 -18.34
C VAL A 300 -40.48 -77.70 -19.09
N SER A 301 -40.37 -78.87 -18.47
CA SER A 301 -39.40 -79.91 -18.81
C SER A 301 -40.05 -81.16 -19.39
N VAL A 302 -41.24 -81.54 -18.88
CA VAL A 302 -42.02 -82.74 -19.23
C VAL A 302 -42.26 -82.89 -20.75
N ASP A 303 -42.30 -84.13 -21.27
CA ASP A 303 -42.71 -84.39 -22.67
C ASP A 303 -44.21 -84.11 -22.86
N VAL A 304 -44.52 -83.32 -23.88
CA VAL A 304 -45.83 -82.74 -24.14
C VAL A 304 -46.06 -82.69 -25.64
N ARG A 305 -47.31 -82.87 -26.07
CA ARG A 305 -47.70 -82.94 -27.49
C ARG A 305 -48.99 -82.15 -27.71
N GLY A 306 -49.20 -81.69 -28.94
CA GLY A 306 -50.30 -80.79 -29.25
C GLY A 306 -50.18 -79.47 -28.50
N GLU A 307 -51.31 -78.94 -28.02
CA GLU A 307 -51.41 -77.61 -27.38
C GLU A 307 -50.50 -77.46 -26.15
N PHE A 308 -50.30 -78.52 -25.36
CA PHE A 308 -49.37 -78.49 -24.22
C PHE A 308 -47.91 -78.25 -24.63
N ALA A 309 -47.50 -78.64 -25.86
CA ALA A 309 -46.17 -78.34 -26.38
C ALA A 309 -46.01 -76.85 -26.73
N GLN A 310 -47.05 -76.25 -27.31
CA GLN A 310 -47.07 -74.80 -27.56
C GLN A 310 -47.11 -74.01 -26.25
N LEU A 311 -47.84 -74.49 -25.23
CA LEU A 311 -47.87 -73.89 -23.90
C LEU A 311 -46.50 -73.96 -23.19
N LYS A 312 -45.81 -75.11 -23.26
CA LYS A 312 -44.42 -75.28 -22.80
C LYS A 312 -43.48 -74.28 -23.48
N GLU A 313 -43.55 -74.16 -24.80
CA GLU A 313 -42.69 -73.26 -25.56
C GLU A 313 -42.96 -71.78 -25.21
N ASN A 314 -44.23 -71.36 -25.18
CA ASN A 314 -44.62 -70.00 -24.80
C ASN A 314 -44.14 -69.63 -23.38
N ILE A 315 -44.27 -70.54 -22.41
CA ILE A 315 -43.79 -70.32 -21.03
C ILE A 315 -42.26 -70.25 -21.00
N ASN A 316 -41.55 -71.15 -21.70
CA ASN A 316 -40.09 -71.14 -21.73
C ASN A 316 -39.52 -69.88 -22.41
N GLN A 317 -40.13 -69.41 -23.51
CA GLN A 317 -39.77 -68.15 -24.16
C GLN A 317 -40.04 -66.93 -23.26
N MET A 318 -41.12 -66.95 -22.47
CA MET A 318 -41.38 -65.93 -21.45
C MET A 318 -40.30 -65.93 -20.37
N VAL A 319 -39.89 -67.10 -19.86
CA VAL A 319 -38.79 -67.26 -18.90
C VAL A 319 -37.48 -66.71 -19.46
N ASP A 320 -37.10 -67.07 -20.68
CA ASP A 320 -35.90 -66.57 -21.33
C ASP A 320 -35.92 -65.05 -21.52
N SER A 321 -37.06 -64.49 -21.95
CA SER A 321 -37.24 -63.05 -22.12
C SER A 321 -37.12 -62.28 -20.80
N LEU A 322 -37.73 -62.82 -19.73
CA LEU A 322 -37.62 -62.29 -18.37
C LEU A 322 -36.18 -62.32 -17.87
N ASN A 323 -35.46 -63.43 -18.09
CA ASN A 323 -34.10 -63.61 -17.58
C ASN A 323 -33.12 -62.63 -18.25
N ILE A 324 -33.16 -62.51 -19.58
CA ILE A 324 -32.31 -61.57 -20.32
C ILE A 324 -32.64 -60.12 -19.94
N PHE A 325 -33.92 -59.79 -19.73
CA PHE A 325 -34.30 -58.45 -19.24
C PHE A 325 -33.78 -58.19 -17.81
N ALA A 326 -33.87 -59.16 -16.91
CA ALA A 326 -33.39 -59.03 -15.53
C ALA A 326 -31.87 -58.87 -15.45
N ASP A 327 -31.10 -59.70 -16.19
CA ASP A 327 -29.65 -59.58 -16.32
C ASP A 327 -29.25 -58.19 -16.85
N GLU A 328 -29.91 -57.74 -17.91
CA GLU A 328 -29.54 -56.52 -18.62
C GLU A 328 -29.91 -55.24 -17.85
N VAL A 329 -31.07 -55.21 -17.17
CA VAL A 329 -31.42 -54.12 -16.25
C VAL A 329 -30.46 -54.10 -15.07
N THR A 330 -30.11 -55.25 -14.51
CA THR A 330 -29.13 -55.34 -13.41
C THR A 330 -27.75 -54.83 -13.86
N ARG A 331 -27.31 -55.20 -15.07
CA ARG A 331 -26.04 -54.74 -15.65
C ARG A 331 -26.02 -53.23 -15.87
N VAL A 332 -27.05 -52.66 -16.50
CA VAL A 332 -27.11 -51.22 -16.80
C VAL A 332 -27.27 -50.38 -15.52
N ALA A 333 -28.10 -50.83 -14.57
CA ALA A 333 -28.22 -50.19 -13.26
C ALA A 333 -26.89 -50.19 -12.50
N ARG A 334 -26.13 -51.30 -12.56
CA ARG A 334 -24.79 -51.37 -11.94
C ARG A 334 -23.79 -50.47 -12.67
N GLU A 335 -23.64 -50.61 -13.99
CA GLU A 335 -22.68 -49.84 -14.79
C GLU A 335 -22.91 -48.33 -14.71
N VAL A 336 -24.12 -47.86 -15.02
CA VAL A 336 -24.43 -46.43 -15.13
C VAL A 336 -24.80 -45.82 -13.78
N GLY A 337 -25.52 -46.56 -12.93
CA GLY A 337 -26.01 -46.08 -11.64
C GLY A 337 -25.04 -46.23 -10.47
N THR A 338 -24.09 -47.18 -10.51
CA THR A 338 -23.16 -47.42 -9.37
C THR A 338 -21.67 -47.39 -9.72
N GLU A 339 -21.27 -47.89 -10.90
CA GLU A 339 -19.86 -47.89 -11.34
C GLU A 339 -19.46 -46.60 -12.08
N GLY A 340 -20.40 -45.71 -12.41
CA GLY A 340 -20.15 -44.47 -13.14
C GLY A 340 -19.69 -44.68 -14.60
N LYS A 341 -19.93 -45.85 -15.19
CA LYS A 341 -19.56 -46.20 -16.57
C LYS A 341 -20.58 -45.61 -17.56
N LEU A 342 -20.49 -44.30 -17.76
CA LEU A 342 -21.40 -43.51 -18.57
C LEU A 342 -21.37 -43.94 -20.06
N GLY A 343 -22.47 -44.52 -20.54
CA GLY A 343 -22.64 -45.05 -21.90
C GLY A 343 -23.28 -46.44 -21.99
N GLY A 344 -23.47 -47.14 -20.86
CA GLY A 344 -24.18 -48.41 -20.82
C GLY A 344 -25.63 -48.29 -21.31
N GLN A 345 -26.06 -49.23 -22.16
CA GLN A 345 -27.42 -49.34 -22.70
C GLN A 345 -27.90 -50.79 -22.61
N ALA A 346 -29.22 -50.96 -22.45
CA ALA A 346 -29.92 -52.23 -22.39
C ALA A 346 -30.31 -52.72 -23.80
N ARG A 347 -29.98 -53.98 -24.12
CA ARG A 347 -30.21 -54.64 -25.41
C ARG A 347 -30.87 -56.00 -25.23
N VAL A 348 -32.16 -56.00 -24.92
CA VAL A 348 -32.96 -57.23 -24.85
C VAL A 348 -33.47 -57.59 -26.25
N PRO A 349 -33.16 -58.77 -26.81
CA PRO A 349 -33.61 -59.16 -28.15
C PRO A 349 -35.09 -59.58 -28.15
N ASN A 350 -35.73 -59.49 -29.32
CA ASN A 350 -37.11 -59.99 -29.58
C ASN A 350 -38.24 -59.41 -28.70
N VAL A 351 -37.99 -58.33 -27.94
CA VAL A 351 -39.01 -57.70 -27.08
C VAL A 351 -40.03 -56.86 -27.86
N GLY A 352 -41.29 -56.92 -27.44
CA GLY A 352 -42.39 -56.11 -27.94
C GLY A 352 -43.36 -55.72 -26.81
N GLY A 353 -44.18 -54.70 -27.06
CA GLY A 353 -45.06 -54.10 -26.04
C GLY A 353 -44.27 -53.60 -24.82
N VAL A 354 -44.81 -53.85 -23.62
CA VAL A 354 -44.27 -53.35 -22.34
C VAL A 354 -42.77 -53.65 -22.16
N TRP A 355 -42.26 -54.80 -22.64
CA TRP A 355 -40.84 -55.13 -22.54
C TRP A 355 -39.95 -54.19 -23.36
N LYS A 356 -40.42 -53.75 -24.53
CA LYS A 356 -39.75 -52.72 -25.33
C LYS A 356 -39.84 -51.37 -24.63
N ASP A 357 -41.03 -50.98 -24.16
CA ASP A 357 -41.24 -49.69 -23.51
C ASP A 357 -40.38 -49.54 -22.23
N LEU A 358 -40.26 -50.60 -21.42
CA LEU A 358 -39.37 -50.63 -20.26
C LEU A 358 -37.89 -50.54 -20.66
N THR A 359 -37.47 -51.27 -21.71
CA THR A 359 -36.09 -51.23 -22.21
C THR A 359 -35.73 -49.83 -22.74
N ASP A 360 -36.63 -49.19 -23.49
CA ASP A 360 -36.43 -47.83 -24.02
C ASP A 360 -36.47 -46.76 -22.92
N ASN A 361 -37.27 -46.94 -21.85
CA ASN A 361 -37.24 -46.09 -20.66
C ASN A 361 -35.93 -46.23 -19.88
N VAL A 362 -35.43 -47.45 -19.64
CA VAL A 362 -34.12 -47.70 -19.00
C VAL A 362 -32.98 -47.08 -19.82
N ASN A 363 -33.01 -47.23 -21.15
CA ASN A 363 -32.07 -46.59 -22.06
C ASN A 363 -32.15 -45.06 -22.02
N THR A 364 -33.35 -44.49 -21.92
CA THR A 364 -33.56 -43.04 -21.79
C THR A 364 -33.00 -42.52 -20.48
N MET A 365 -33.25 -43.21 -19.36
CA MET A 365 -32.67 -42.88 -18.05
C MET A 365 -31.13 -42.96 -18.08
N ALA A 366 -30.57 -44.06 -18.61
CA ALA A 366 -29.13 -44.26 -18.72
C ALA A 366 -28.45 -43.21 -19.61
N SER A 367 -29.08 -42.80 -20.72
CA SER A 367 -28.61 -41.75 -21.62
C SER A 367 -28.66 -40.36 -20.98
N ASN A 368 -29.73 -40.06 -20.23
CA ASN A 368 -29.85 -38.81 -19.48
C ASN A 368 -28.76 -38.72 -18.40
N LEU A 369 -28.61 -39.73 -17.55
CA LEU A 369 -27.54 -39.76 -16.53
C LEU A 369 -26.15 -39.68 -17.17
N THR A 370 -25.92 -40.39 -18.27
CA THR A 370 -24.67 -40.38 -19.05
C THR A 370 -24.31 -38.99 -19.57
N SER A 371 -25.26 -38.27 -20.16
CA SER A 371 -25.02 -36.93 -20.72
C SER A 371 -24.85 -35.89 -19.62
N GLN A 372 -25.67 -35.94 -18.57
CA GLN A 372 -25.65 -35.00 -17.45
C GLN A 372 -24.36 -35.10 -16.64
N MET A 373 -23.97 -36.31 -16.19
CA MET A 373 -22.71 -36.51 -15.47
C MET A 373 -21.48 -36.17 -16.31
N ARG A 374 -21.52 -36.41 -17.63
CA ARG A 374 -20.39 -36.08 -18.52
C ARG A 374 -20.24 -34.58 -18.75
N ASP A 375 -21.34 -33.82 -18.85
CA ASP A 375 -21.29 -32.35 -18.94
C ASP A 375 -20.76 -31.72 -17.64
N ILE A 376 -21.24 -32.20 -16.48
CA ILE A 376 -20.73 -31.82 -15.15
C ILE A 376 -19.22 -32.11 -15.04
N ALA A 377 -18.77 -33.31 -15.44
CA ALA A 377 -17.36 -33.70 -15.37
C ALA A 377 -16.47 -32.87 -16.31
N ASN A 378 -16.96 -32.53 -17.51
CA ASN A 378 -16.25 -31.66 -18.45
C ASN A 378 -16.05 -30.25 -17.85
N VAL A 379 -17.11 -29.65 -17.30
CA VAL A 379 -17.08 -28.31 -16.71
C VAL A 379 -16.21 -28.28 -15.45
N ALA A 380 -16.32 -29.28 -14.57
CA ALA A 380 -15.43 -29.41 -13.41
C ALA A 380 -13.95 -29.56 -13.84
N THR A 381 -13.68 -30.27 -14.94
CA THR A 381 -12.32 -30.41 -15.51
C THR A 381 -11.81 -29.09 -16.12
N ALA A 382 -12.70 -28.27 -16.70
CA ALA A 382 -12.36 -26.95 -17.21
C ALA A 382 -12.02 -25.98 -16.06
N VAL A 383 -12.87 -25.91 -15.04
CA VAL A 383 -12.64 -25.13 -13.81
C VAL A 383 -11.33 -25.52 -13.13
N ALA A 384 -11.05 -26.83 -12.98
CA ALA A 384 -9.80 -27.33 -12.41
C ALA A 384 -8.54 -26.99 -13.25
N LYS A 385 -8.70 -26.59 -14.52
CA LYS A 385 -7.64 -26.09 -15.40
C LYS A 385 -7.62 -24.55 -15.52
N GLY A 386 -8.53 -23.84 -14.85
CA GLY A 386 -8.68 -22.39 -14.93
C GLY A 386 -9.49 -21.88 -16.14
N ASP A 387 -10.11 -22.76 -16.93
CA ASP A 387 -11.09 -22.34 -17.95
C ASP A 387 -12.47 -22.14 -17.29
N LEU A 388 -12.75 -20.88 -16.97
CA LEU A 388 -13.99 -20.41 -16.35
C LEU A 388 -15.03 -19.93 -17.37
N THR A 389 -14.85 -20.29 -18.65
CA THR A 389 -15.82 -20.00 -19.73
C THR A 389 -16.83 -21.14 -19.95
N GLN A 390 -16.49 -22.37 -19.56
CA GLN A 390 -17.36 -23.53 -19.70
C GLN A 390 -18.49 -23.51 -18.67
N LYS A 391 -19.70 -23.85 -19.10
CA LYS A 391 -20.88 -24.01 -18.25
C LYS A 391 -21.62 -25.29 -18.59
N ILE A 392 -22.34 -25.84 -17.62
CA ILE A 392 -23.21 -26.99 -17.85
C ILE A 392 -24.37 -26.49 -18.70
N THR A 393 -24.49 -27.00 -19.93
CA THR A 393 -25.49 -26.57 -20.91
C THR A 393 -26.63 -27.57 -21.03
N VAL A 394 -26.40 -28.86 -20.76
CA VAL A 394 -27.38 -29.94 -20.87
C VAL A 394 -28.69 -29.62 -20.12
N ASN A 395 -29.81 -30.05 -20.68
CA ASN A 395 -31.14 -29.88 -20.10
C ASN A 395 -31.35 -30.91 -18.97
N VAL A 396 -31.68 -30.41 -17.78
CA VAL A 396 -31.69 -31.14 -16.50
C VAL A 396 -32.93 -30.76 -15.71
N LYS A 397 -33.38 -31.64 -14.81
CA LYS A 397 -34.58 -31.46 -13.98
C LYS A 397 -34.35 -32.05 -12.59
N GLY A 398 -35.07 -31.55 -11.58
CA GLY A 398 -34.89 -31.94 -10.19
C GLY A 398 -33.52 -31.51 -9.64
N GLU A 399 -32.98 -32.27 -8.69
CA GLU A 399 -31.72 -31.99 -7.99
C GLU A 399 -30.52 -31.75 -8.92
N ILE A 400 -30.49 -32.38 -10.11
CA ILE A 400 -29.42 -32.18 -11.11
C ILE A 400 -29.51 -30.78 -11.75
N ALA A 401 -30.69 -30.15 -11.77
CA ALA A 401 -30.83 -28.75 -12.19
C ALA A 401 -30.31 -27.77 -11.12
N GLU A 402 -30.60 -28.03 -9.85
CA GLU A 402 -30.04 -27.25 -8.74
C GLU A 402 -28.51 -27.38 -8.70
N LEU A 403 -27.98 -28.60 -8.87
CA LEU A 403 -26.54 -28.83 -8.99
C LEU A 403 -25.90 -28.11 -10.19
N LYS A 404 -26.58 -28.11 -11.36
CA LYS A 404 -26.16 -27.34 -12.53
C LYS A 404 -26.06 -25.84 -12.21
N ASP A 405 -27.09 -25.28 -11.59
CA ASP A 405 -27.17 -23.84 -11.35
C ASP A 405 -26.19 -23.41 -10.25
N ILE A 406 -25.98 -24.24 -9.21
CA ILE A 406 -24.93 -24.05 -8.20
C ILE A 406 -23.53 -24.07 -8.83
N ILE A 407 -23.23 -25.05 -9.70
CA ILE A 407 -21.92 -25.13 -10.38
C ILE A 407 -21.75 -23.95 -11.35
N ASN A 408 -22.76 -23.61 -12.15
CA ASN A 408 -22.70 -22.47 -13.06
C ASN A 408 -22.52 -21.13 -12.31
N GLN A 409 -23.20 -20.95 -11.16
CA GLN A 409 -23.01 -19.79 -10.29
C GLN A 409 -21.61 -19.77 -9.66
N MET A 410 -21.05 -20.93 -9.29
CA MET A 410 -19.66 -21.04 -8.83
C MET A 410 -18.68 -20.62 -9.93
N VAL A 411 -18.89 -21.06 -11.18
CA VAL A 411 -18.10 -20.63 -12.35
C VAL A 411 -18.17 -19.11 -12.53
N ASP A 412 -19.36 -18.51 -12.47
CA ASP A 412 -19.53 -17.06 -12.57
C ASP A 412 -18.81 -16.31 -11.44
N SER A 413 -18.95 -16.75 -10.19
CA SER A 413 -18.26 -16.15 -9.04
C SER A 413 -16.74 -16.26 -9.15
N LEU A 414 -16.23 -17.42 -9.60
CA LEU A 414 -14.80 -17.63 -9.87
C LEU A 414 -14.30 -16.70 -10.99
N ASN A 415 -15.07 -16.54 -12.06
CA ASN A 415 -14.68 -15.74 -13.22
C ASN A 415 -14.60 -14.24 -12.87
N VAL A 416 -15.59 -13.73 -12.12
CA VAL A 416 -15.54 -12.33 -11.61
C VAL A 416 -14.40 -12.16 -10.60
N PHE A 417 -14.17 -13.12 -9.69
CA PHE A 417 -13.05 -13.05 -8.74
C PHE A 417 -11.68 -13.05 -9.45
N ALA A 418 -11.49 -13.95 -10.42
CA ALA A 418 -10.24 -14.01 -11.20
C ALA A 418 -10.00 -12.74 -12.03
N GLY A 419 -11.06 -12.19 -12.64
CA GLY A 419 -11.02 -10.92 -13.36
C GLY A 419 -10.63 -9.75 -12.45
N GLU A 420 -11.28 -9.64 -11.27
CA GLU A 420 -11.00 -8.57 -10.30
C GLU A 420 -9.60 -8.67 -9.69
N VAL A 421 -9.14 -9.86 -9.29
CA VAL A 421 -7.77 -10.06 -8.80
C VAL A 421 -6.74 -9.72 -9.88
N THR A 422 -6.98 -10.14 -11.13
CA THR A 422 -6.09 -9.80 -12.27
C THR A 422 -6.06 -8.30 -12.53
N ARG A 423 -7.23 -7.64 -12.53
CA ARG A 423 -7.36 -6.19 -12.72
C ARG A 423 -6.63 -5.41 -11.64
N VAL A 424 -6.87 -5.75 -10.37
CA VAL A 424 -6.30 -5.05 -9.20
C VAL A 424 -4.80 -5.29 -9.07
N ALA A 425 -4.32 -6.51 -9.34
CA ALA A 425 -2.89 -6.81 -9.41
C ALA A 425 -2.19 -5.99 -10.52
N ARG A 426 -2.84 -5.82 -11.69
CA ARG A 426 -2.29 -5.00 -12.77
C ARG A 426 -2.33 -3.50 -12.44
N GLU A 427 -3.46 -2.98 -11.98
CA GLU A 427 -3.63 -1.55 -11.63
C GLU A 427 -2.66 -1.13 -10.52
N VAL A 428 -2.70 -1.80 -9.35
CA VAL A 428 -1.94 -1.38 -8.17
C VAL A 428 -0.51 -1.90 -8.21
N GLY A 429 -0.30 -3.16 -8.64
CA GLY A 429 1.01 -3.82 -8.62
C GLY A 429 1.87 -3.63 -9.87
N THR A 430 1.32 -3.18 -11.01
CA THR A 430 2.09 -3.01 -12.26
C THR A 430 1.98 -1.61 -12.86
N GLU A 431 0.78 -1.01 -12.86
CA GLU A 431 0.54 0.34 -13.43
C GLU A 431 0.71 1.47 -12.39
N GLY A 432 0.92 1.15 -11.11
CA GLY A 432 1.09 2.14 -10.03
C GLY A 432 -0.17 2.97 -9.72
N LYS A 433 -1.36 2.51 -10.14
CA LYS A 433 -2.65 3.19 -9.91
C LYS A 433 -3.17 2.92 -8.49
N LEU A 434 -2.56 3.60 -7.53
CA LEU A 434 -2.85 3.46 -6.10
C LEU A 434 -4.30 3.88 -5.78
N GLY A 435 -5.10 2.93 -5.28
CA GLY A 435 -6.53 3.07 -4.97
C GLY A 435 -7.42 1.95 -5.54
N GLY A 436 -6.88 1.07 -6.38
CA GLY A 436 -7.62 -0.08 -6.92
C GLY A 436 -8.06 -1.07 -5.84
N GLN A 437 -9.36 -1.33 -5.77
CA GLN A 437 -10.00 -2.34 -4.91
C GLN A 437 -10.74 -3.38 -5.76
N ALA A 438 -10.77 -4.62 -5.29
CA ALA A 438 -11.52 -5.74 -5.85
C ALA A 438 -12.96 -5.71 -5.33
N ASN A 439 -13.93 -5.74 -6.23
CA ASN A 439 -15.36 -5.73 -5.92
C ASN A 439 -16.04 -6.94 -6.58
N VAL A 440 -16.11 -8.05 -5.85
CA VAL A 440 -16.73 -9.30 -6.30
C VAL A 440 -18.12 -9.44 -5.67
N PRO A 441 -19.23 -9.30 -6.44
CA PRO A 441 -20.56 -9.33 -5.85
C PRO A 441 -20.96 -10.70 -5.31
N LYS A 442 -21.74 -10.71 -4.20
CA LYS A 442 -22.34 -11.91 -3.59
C LYS A 442 -21.33 -12.98 -3.12
N VAL A 443 -20.12 -12.59 -2.71
CA VAL A 443 -19.15 -13.51 -2.10
C VAL A 443 -19.37 -13.69 -0.59
N GLU A 444 -19.24 -14.92 -0.13
CA GLU A 444 -19.29 -15.31 1.28
C GLU A 444 -18.14 -16.28 1.62
N GLY A 445 -17.90 -16.53 2.91
CA GLY A 445 -16.82 -17.40 3.39
C GLY A 445 -15.44 -16.97 2.89
N THR A 446 -14.64 -17.94 2.46
CA THR A 446 -13.27 -17.72 1.96
C THR A 446 -13.19 -16.80 0.75
N TRP A 447 -14.22 -16.71 -0.09
CA TRP A 447 -14.22 -15.77 -1.23
C TRP A 447 -14.29 -14.31 -0.76
N LYS A 448 -15.07 -14.05 0.29
CA LYS A 448 -15.08 -12.74 0.93
C LYS A 448 -13.76 -12.47 1.62
N GLU A 449 -13.27 -13.42 2.43
CA GLU A 449 -11.99 -13.28 3.14
C GLU A 449 -10.80 -13.02 2.20
N LEU A 450 -10.73 -13.69 1.05
CA LEU A 450 -9.70 -13.43 0.03
C LEU A 450 -9.88 -12.04 -0.62
N THR A 451 -11.11 -11.62 -0.89
CA THR A 451 -11.40 -10.27 -1.45
C THR A 451 -11.02 -9.18 -0.44
N ASP A 452 -11.38 -9.35 0.83
CA ASP A 452 -11.05 -8.44 1.93
C ASP A 452 -9.53 -8.39 2.16
N ASN A 453 -8.82 -9.52 2.08
CA ASN A 453 -7.35 -9.56 2.17
C ASN A 453 -6.64 -8.89 0.98
N VAL A 454 -7.14 -9.08 -0.25
CA VAL A 454 -6.62 -8.36 -1.44
C VAL A 454 -6.83 -6.85 -1.28
N ASN A 455 -8.00 -6.43 -0.80
CA ASN A 455 -8.31 -5.03 -0.52
C ASN A 455 -7.48 -4.44 0.64
N LEU A 456 -7.19 -5.23 1.68
CA LEU A 456 -6.29 -4.83 2.75
C LEU A 456 -4.86 -4.65 2.21
N MET A 457 -4.37 -5.59 1.39
CA MET A 457 -3.06 -5.50 0.75
C MET A 457 -2.95 -4.27 -0.16
N THR A 458 -3.92 -4.02 -1.05
CA THR A 458 -3.86 -2.84 -1.93
C THR A 458 -4.13 -1.53 -1.21
N SER A 459 -4.91 -1.53 -0.12
CA SER A 459 -5.05 -0.37 0.75
C SER A 459 -3.72 -0.04 1.45
N ASN A 460 -3.03 -1.04 2.01
CA ASN A 460 -1.73 -0.87 2.65
C ASN A 460 -0.69 -0.34 1.64
N LEU A 461 -0.54 -1.00 0.48
CA LEU A 461 0.38 -0.55 -0.58
C LEU A 461 0.01 0.86 -1.09
N THR A 462 -1.28 1.16 -1.24
CA THR A 462 -1.77 2.49 -1.63
C THR A 462 -1.39 3.56 -0.62
N SER A 463 -1.58 3.33 0.68
CA SER A 463 -1.22 4.31 1.71
C SER A 463 0.29 4.44 1.87
N GLN A 464 1.03 3.33 1.87
CA GLN A 464 2.47 3.32 2.09
C GLN A 464 3.22 4.00 0.94
N VAL A 465 2.90 3.65 -0.31
CA VAL A 465 3.56 4.24 -1.49
C VAL A 465 3.12 5.70 -1.69
N ARG A 466 1.88 6.08 -1.33
CA ARG A 466 1.42 7.48 -1.40
C ARG A 466 2.09 8.37 -0.36
N ASP A 467 2.17 7.95 0.91
CA ASP A 467 2.87 8.69 1.98
C ASP A 467 4.36 8.88 1.62
N ILE A 468 5.01 7.84 1.07
CA ILE A 468 6.37 7.91 0.50
C ILE A 468 6.46 8.92 -0.66
N ALA A 469 5.52 8.91 -1.59
CA ALA A 469 5.51 9.82 -2.75
C ALA A 469 5.22 11.27 -2.37
N ASP A 470 4.34 11.51 -1.40
CA ASP A 470 4.00 12.84 -0.90
C ASP A 470 5.19 13.46 -0.13
N VAL A 471 5.89 12.66 0.69
CA VAL A 471 7.14 13.08 1.37
C VAL A 471 8.28 13.32 0.38
N ALA A 472 8.47 12.44 -0.60
CA ALA A 472 9.45 12.67 -1.68
C ALA A 472 9.14 13.93 -2.49
N THR A 473 7.85 14.24 -2.68
CA THR A 473 7.38 15.47 -3.34
C THR A 473 7.60 16.71 -2.46
N ALA A 474 7.50 16.59 -1.14
CA ALA A 474 7.84 17.65 -0.19
C ALA A 474 9.35 17.96 -0.21
N VAL A 475 10.19 16.92 -0.12
CA VAL A 475 11.66 17.01 -0.25
C VAL A 475 12.06 17.66 -1.57
N ALA A 476 11.45 17.26 -2.69
CA ALA A 476 11.70 17.86 -4.01
C ALA A 476 11.27 19.33 -4.13
N LYS A 477 10.40 19.82 -3.23
CA LYS A 477 10.00 21.24 -3.10
C LYS A 477 10.81 22.00 -2.03
N GLY A 478 11.69 21.31 -1.30
CA GLY A 478 12.46 21.88 -0.18
C GLY A 478 11.71 21.91 1.16
N ASP A 479 10.52 21.30 1.28
CA ASP A 479 9.88 21.09 2.58
C ASP A 479 10.47 19.84 3.25
N LEU A 480 11.41 20.08 4.16
CA LEU A 480 12.12 19.07 4.94
C LEU A 480 11.49 18.84 6.33
N THR A 481 10.22 19.24 6.51
CA THR A 481 9.45 18.97 7.73
C THR A 481 8.59 17.72 7.62
N GLN A 482 8.23 17.30 6.39
CA GLN A 482 7.46 16.08 6.16
C GLN A 482 8.29 14.82 6.36
N LYS A 483 7.69 13.78 6.94
CA LYS A 483 8.29 12.45 7.14
C LYS A 483 7.26 11.36 6.87
N VAL A 484 7.73 10.22 6.39
CA VAL A 484 6.89 9.04 6.14
C VAL A 484 6.41 8.52 7.49
N SER A 485 5.10 8.61 7.70
CA SER A 485 4.42 8.53 9.00
C SER A 485 3.71 7.20 9.21
N VAL A 486 3.24 6.57 8.12
CA VAL A 486 2.52 5.28 8.13
C VAL A 486 3.37 4.17 8.77
N ASP A 487 2.72 3.16 9.37
CA ASP A 487 3.40 1.94 9.82
C ASP A 487 3.74 1.05 8.61
N VAL A 488 5.04 0.86 8.36
CA VAL A 488 5.58 0.20 7.16
C VAL A 488 6.64 -0.81 7.59
N LYS A 489 6.62 -2.00 6.99
CA LYS A 489 7.39 -3.17 7.43
C LYS A 489 8.00 -3.92 6.24
N GLY A 490 9.14 -4.56 6.44
CA GLY A 490 9.96 -5.11 5.34
C GLY A 490 10.61 -3.99 4.52
N GLU A 491 10.87 -4.26 3.24
CA GLU A 491 11.64 -3.37 2.35
C GLU A 491 11.05 -1.96 2.21
N LEU A 492 9.73 -1.80 2.28
CA LEU A 492 9.08 -0.48 2.29
C LEU A 492 9.27 0.27 3.63
N GLY A 493 9.50 -0.45 4.73
CA GLY A 493 9.92 0.08 6.02
C GLY A 493 11.36 0.57 5.98
N ASP A 494 12.27 -0.23 5.42
CA ASP A 494 13.66 0.19 5.19
C ASP A 494 13.72 1.43 4.28
N LEU A 495 12.90 1.47 3.23
CA LEU A 495 12.76 2.65 2.35
C LEU A 495 12.21 3.88 3.09
N LYS A 496 11.22 3.70 3.97
CA LYS A 496 10.71 4.75 4.87
C LYS A 496 11.81 5.33 5.75
N ASP A 497 12.61 4.47 6.38
CA ASP A 497 13.64 4.90 7.32
C ASP A 497 14.82 5.55 6.59
N ILE A 498 15.20 5.06 5.40
CA ILE A 498 16.18 5.71 4.51
C ILE A 498 15.68 7.10 4.04
N LEU A 499 14.39 7.24 3.70
CA LEU A 499 13.82 8.55 3.33
C LEU A 499 13.77 9.51 4.52
N ASN A 500 13.36 9.03 5.69
CA ASN A 500 13.32 9.85 6.91
C ASN A 500 14.71 10.27 7.36
N GLU A 501 15.72 9.40 7.25
CA GLU A 501 17.12 9.76 7.51
C GLU A 501 17.68 10.73 6.46
N MET A 502 17.28 10.59 5.18
CA MET A 502 17.59 11.57 4.15
C MET A 502 16.98 12.95 4.47
N VAL A 503 15.71 13.01 4.90
CA VAL A 503 15.05 14.24 5.35
C VAL A 503 15.83 14.88 6.51
N ASP A 504 16.19 14.10 7.54
CA ASP A 504 16.96 14.61 8.68
C ASP A 504 18.33 15.15 8.28
N ARG A 505 19.09 14.39 7.46
CA ARG A 505 20.40 14.80 6.94
C ARG A 505 20.30 16.08 6.09
N LEU A 506 19.29 16.17 5.22
CA LEU A 506 19.02 17.36 4.42
C LEU A 506 18.66 18.58 5.29
N ASN A 507 17.85 18.39 6.33
CA ASN A 507 17.38 19.46 7.20
C ASN A 507 18.55 20.05 8.02
N VAL A 508 19.38 19.19 8.62
CA VAL A 508 20.61 19.63 9.33
C VAL A 508 21.60 20.28 8.36
N PHE A 509 21.81 19.73 7.16
CA PHE A 509 22.67 20.34 6.15
C PHE A 509 22.16 21.73 5.72
N GLY A 510 20.86 21.86 5.43
CA GLY A 510 20.24 23.13 5.02
C GLY A 510 20.31 24.20 6.11
N ALA A 511 20.08 23.81 7.37
CA ALA A 511 20.23 24.68 8.53
C ALA A 511 21.68 25.16 8.69
N GLU A 512 22.66 24.26 8.64
CA GLU A 512 24.08 24.60 8.80
C GLU A 512 24.63 25.46 7.66
N VAL A 513 24.29 25.16 6.41
CA VAL A 513 24.70 25.98 5.25
C VAL A 513 24.06 27.38 5.33
N THR A 514 22.78 27.46 5.70
CA THR A 514 22.10 28.75 5.89
C THR A 514 22.71 29.54 7.06
N ARG A 515 23.03 28.87 8.17
CA ARG A 515 23.69 29.48 9.34
C ARG A 515 25.05 30.06 8.98
N VAL A 516 25.92 29.30 8.31
CA VAL A 516 27.28 29.76 7.93
C VAL A 516 27.24 30.82 6.83
N ALA A 517 26.36 30.69 5.84
CA ALA A 517 26.15 31.72 4.83
C ALA A 517 25.68 33.05 5.45
N ARG A 518 24.84 32.99 6.50
CA ARG A 518 24.40 34.17 7.25
C ARG A 518 25.53 34.74 8.13
N GLU A 519 26.12 33.93 9.00
CA GLU A 519 27.20 34.35 9.91
C GLU A 519 28.40 34.94 9.16
N VAL A 520 28.99 34.18 8.23
CA VAL A 520 30.24 34.55 7.56
C VAL A 520 30.00 35.43 6.32
N GLY A 521 28.89 35.21 5.61
CA GLY A 521 28.58 35.90 4.36
C GLY A 521 27.82 37.23 4.51
N THR A 522 26.91 37.36 5.49
CA THR A 522 26.09 38.58 5.66
C THR A 522 26.32 39.32 6.98
N GLU A 523 26.62 38.63 8.07
CA GLU A 523 26.83 39.24 9.40
C GLU A 523 28.31 39.55 9.70
N GLY A 524 29.25 39.04 8.90
CA GLY A 524 30.68 39.27 9.06
C GLY A 524 31.29 38.59 10.29
N ILE A 525 30.63 37.58 10.87
CA ILE A 525 31.07 36.81 12.03
C ILE A 525 32.12 35.78 11.58
N LEU A 526 33.36 36.26 11.42
CA LEU A 526 34.46 35.49 10.85
C LEU A 526 34.90 34.33 11.77
N GLY A 527 34.68 33.09 11.32
CA GLY A 527 35.05 31.87 12.04
C GLY A 527 33.99 30.77 12.05
N GLY A 528 32.76 31.06 11.60
CA GLY A 528 31.71 30.06 11.47
C GLY A 528 32.09 28.93 10.49
N GLN A 529 31.87 27.69 10.90
CA GLN A 529 32.03 26.48 10.09
C GLN A 529 30.76 25.62 10.19
N ALA A 530 30.43 24.90 9.12
CA ALA A 530 29.30 24.00 9.01
C ALA A 530 29.70 22.61 9.53
N ASN A 531 28.97 22.11 10.52
CA ASN A 531 29.21 20.82 11.15
C ASN A 531 27.98 19.91 11.00
N VAL A 532 27.93 19.19 9.88
CA VAL A 532 26.82 18.29 9.54
C VAL A 532 27.24 16.84 9.88
N PRO A 533 26.62 16.17 10.87
CA PRO A 533 27.00 14.81 11.25
C PRO A 533 26.75 13.77 10.14
N ASN A 534 27.54 12.70 10.13
CA ASN A 534 27.37 11.51 9.28
C ASN A 534 27.28 11.76 7.75
N VAL A 535 27.81 12.89 7.26
CA VAL A 535 27.88 13.18 5.82
C VAL A 535 28.92 12.34 5.09
N ALA A 536 28.57 11.90 3.89
CA ALA A 536 29.43 11.13 2.98
C ALA A 536 29.14 11.50 1.52
N GLY A 537 30.08 11.21 0.62
CA GLY A 537 29.98 11.58 -0.80
C GLY A 537 29.81 13.09 -0.98
N ILE A 538 28.92 13.48 -1.90
CA ILE A 538 28.65 14.88 -2.26
C ILE A 538 28.27 15.75 -1.05
N TRP A 539 27.57 15.20 -0.05
CA TRP A 539 27.23 15.94 1.17
C TRP A 539 28.47 16.39 1.94
N LYS A 540 29.46 15.50 2.07
CA LYS A 540 30.73 15.85 2.70
C LYS A 540 31.50 16.86 1.84
N GLU A 541 31.58 16.62 0.53
CA GLU A 541 32.28 17.53 -0.39
C GLU A 541 31.69 18.95 -0.38
N LEU A 542 30.36 19.08 -0.29
CA LEU A 542 29.70 20.38 -0.15
C LEU A 542 29.95 21.03 1.22
N THR A 543 29.88 20.27 2.32
CA THR A 543 30.24 20.79 3.67
C THR A 543 31.70 21.24 3.72
N ASP A 544 32.62 20.44 3.19
CA ASP A 544 34.05 20.78 3.11
C ASP A 544 34.28 22.02 2.24
N ASN A 545 33.61 22.15 1.08
CA ASN A 545 33.68 23.34 0.23
C ASN A 545 33.11 24.61 0.88
N VAL A 546 31.99 24.51 1.61
CA VAL A 546 31.45 25.63 2.42
C VAL A 546 32.44 26.02 3.52
N ASN A 547 33.07 25.06 4.17
CA ASN A 547 34.10 25.31 5.19
C ASN A 547 35.38 25.93 4.60
N TYR A 548 35.81 25.52 3.41
CA TYR A 548 36.90 26.17 2.69
C TYR A 548 36.56 27.61 2.31
N MET A 549 35.34 27.87 1.82
CA MET A 549 34.87 29.22 1.50
C MET A 549 34.85 30.11 2.75
N ALA A 550 34.23 29.63 3.83
CA ALA A 550 34.13 30.35 5.10
C ALA A 550 35.51 30.59 5.75
N SER A 551 36.42 29.63 5.69
CA SER A 551 37.80 29.76 6.18
C SER A 551 38.62 30.76 5.34
N ASN A 552 38.46 30.76 4.02
CA ASN A 552 39.12 31.72 3.13
C ASN A 552 38.63 33.14 3.42
N LEU A 553 37.31 33.38 3.42
CA LEU A 553 36.73 34.69 3.76
C LEU A 553 37.16 35.15 5.17
N THR A 554 37.12 34.24 6.15
CA THR A 554 37.58 34.49 7.53
C THR A 554 39.05 34.93 7.57
N SER A 555 39.95 34.24 6.87
CA SER A 555 41.37 34.59 6.85
C SER A 555 41.63 35.89 6.09
N GLN A 556 40.91 36.12 4.99
CA GLN A 556 41.15 37.24 4.07
C GLN A 556 40.64 38.56 4.67
N VAL A 557 39.39 38.59 5.13
CA VAL A 557 38.79 39.77 5.76
C VAL A 557 39.48 40.11 7.09
N ARG A 558 39.92 39.10 7.86
CA ARG A 558 40.64 39.34 9.13
C ARG A 558 42.03 39.94 8.92
N ASP A 559 42.79 39.53 7.90
CA ASP A 559 44.09 40.15 7.58
C ASP A 559 43.92 41.61 7.11
N ILE A 560 42.91 41.87 6.27
CA ILE A 560 42.53 43.24 5.86
C ILE A 560 42.14 44.10 7.08
N ALA A 561 41.32 43.57 8.00
CA ALA A 561 40.91 44.28 9.20
C ALA A 561 42.08 44.55 10.17
N ASN A 562 43.02 43.62 10.30
CA ASN A 562 44.25 43.80 11.09
C ASN A 562 45.10 44.94 10.53
N VAL A 563 45.33 44.95 9.21
CA VAL A 563 46.14 45.98 8.53
C VAL A 563 45.45 47.34 8.58
N ALA A 564 44.14 47.42 8.34
CA ALA A 564 43.37 48.65 8.50
C ALA A 564 43.43 49.19 9.95
N THR A 565 43.42 48.29 10.95
CA THR A 565 43.57 48.65 12.37
C THR A 565 44.98 49.14 12.70
N ALA A 566 46.02 48.61 12.04
CA ALA A 566 47.40 49.08 12.19
C ALA A 566 47.59 50.48 11.59
N VAL A 567 47.11 50.68 10.35
CA VAL A 567 47.10 51.99 9.67
C VAL A 567 46.35 53.04 10.48
N ALA A 568 45.18 52.70 11.03
CA ALA A 568 44.41 53.61 11.90
C ALA A 568 45.11 53.95 13.23
N LYS A 569 46.14 53.19 13.63
CA LYS A 569 47.02 53.46 14.78
C LYS A 569 48.35 54.11 14.40
N GLY A 570 48.60 54.34 13.10
CA GLY A 570 49.87 54.86 12.59
C GLY A 570 50.98 53.81 12.39
N ASP A 571 50.70 52.51 12.56
CA ASP A 571 51.64 51.46 12.16
C ASP A 571 51.50 51.15 10.67
N LEU A 572 52.35 51.80 9.88
CA LEU A 572 52.43 51.68 8.43
C LEU A 572 53.39 50.56 7.98
N SER A 573 53.89 49.72 8.89
CA SER A 573 54.70 48.55 8.55
C SER A 573 53.87 47.33 8.14
N GLN A 574 52.61 47.25 8.57
CA GLN A 574 51.72 46.11 8.30
C GLN A 574 51.19 46.14 6.87
N LYS A 575 51.21 44.98 6.20
CA LYS A 575 50.64 44.78 4.87
C LYS A 575 49.82 43.50 4.83
N ILE A 576 48.82 43.46 3.96
CA ILE A 576 47.98 42.27 3.75
C ILE A 576 48.86 41.21 3.10
N THR A 577 49.17 40.13 3.83
CA THR A 577 50.08 39.06 3.40
C THR A 577 49.33 37.86 2.84
N VAL A 578 48.12 37.59 3.31
CA VAL A 578 47.31 36.41 2.92
C VAL A 578 47.07 36.31 1.41
N ASN A 579 46.87 35.08 0.93
CA ASN A 579 46.64 34.79 -0.48
C ASN A 579 45.15 35.02 -0.83
N VAL A 580 44.90 35.93 -1.75
CA VAL A 580 43.58 36.43 -2.17
C VAL A 580 43.43 36.31 -3.69
N LYS A 581 42.19 36.20 -4.16
CA LYS A 581 41.84 36.07 -5.58
C LYS A 581 40.60 36.92 -5.88
N GLY A 582 40.41 37.31 -7.14
CA GLY A 582 39.31 38.20 -7.55
C GLY A 582 39.44 39.59 -6.92
N GLU A 583 38.31 40.23 -6.65
CA GLU A 583 38.22 41.60 -6.11
C GLU A 583 38.99 41.80 -4.79
N LEU A 584 39.10 40.76 -3.94
CA LEU A 584 39.91 40.82 -2.71
C LEU A 584 41.42 40.92 -2.99
N ALA A 585 41.89 40.49 -4.17
CA ALA A 585 43.27 40.69 -4.61
C ALA A 585 43.53 42.13 -5.04
N GLU A 586 42.57 42.76 -5.75
CA GLU A 586 42.64 44.18 -6.09
C GLU A 586 42.55 45.05 -4.82
N LEU A 587 41.67 44.71 -3.88
CA LEU A 587 41.60 45.37 -2.58
C LEU A 587 42.92 45.24 -1.79
N LYS A 588 43.57 44.07 -1.80
CA LYS A 588 44.92 43.88 -1.22
C LYS A 588 45.96 44.79 -1.88
N VAL A 589 45.97 44.88 -3.21
CA VAL A 589 46.91 45.75 -3.93
C VAL A 589 46.65 47.22 -3.58
N ASN A 590 45.40 47.67 -3.64
CA ASN A 590 45.01 49.05 -3.36
C ASN A 590 45.31 49.46 -1.91
N VAL A 591 45.01 48.60 -0.92
CA VAL A 591 45.32 48.87 0.49
C VAL A 591 46.83 48.84 0.74
N ASN A 592 47.57 47.86 0.22
CA ASN A 592 49.03 47.82 0.39
C ASN A 592 49.71 49.03 -0.28
N GLN A 593 49.25 49.46 -1.46
CA GLN A 593 49.74 50.66 -2.14
C GLN A 593 49.38 51.94 -1.36
N MET A 594 48.20 52.00 -0.73
CA MET A 594 47.85 53.09 0.18
C MET A 594 48.79 53.13 1.39
N VAL A 595 49.14 51.99 1.99
CA VAL A 595 50.13 51.89 3.07
C VAL A 595 51.50 52.39 2.61
N ASP A 596 51.97 51.96 1.43
CA ASP A 596 53.25 52.42 0.88
C ASP A 596 53.28 53.94 0.64
N SER A 597 52.23 54.50 0.02
CA SER A 597 52.12 55.95 -0.18
C SER A 597 52.05 56.74 1.14
N LEU A 598 51.31 56.22 2.14
CA LEU A 598 51.25 56.80 3.48
C LEU A 598 52.61 56.80 4.16
N ASN A 599 53.36 55.70 4.06
CA ASN A 599 54.66 55.55 4.73
C ASN A 599 55.70 56.51 4.13
N ILE A 600 55.79 56.57 2.80
CA ILE A 600 56.70 57.51 2.11
C ILE A 600 56.30 58.97 2.40
N PHE A 601 55.00 59.30 2.44
CA PHE A 601 54.54 60.64 2.81
C PHE A 601 54.89 60.99 4.27
N ALA A 602 54.73 60.06 5.21
CA ALA A 602 55.05 60.27 6.62
C ALA A 602 56.56 60.48 6.85
N ASP A 603 57.41 59.64 6.23
CA ASP A 603 58.86 59.80 6.25
C ASP A 603 59.27 61.16 5.66
N GLU A 604 58.71 61.53 4.51
CA GLU A 604 59.13 62.72 3.76
C GLU A 604 58.66 64.04 4.41
N VAL A 605 57.44 64.08 4.96
CA VAL A 605 56.98 65.21 5.78
C VAL A 605 57.83 65.34 7.04
N THR A 606 58.15 64.22 7.71
CA THR A 606 59.04 64.22 8.88
C THR A 606 60.43 64.74 8.51
N ARG A 607 60.97 64.31 7.36
CA ARG A 607 62.28 64.76 6.86
C ARG A 607 62.31 66.26 6.56
N VAL A 608 61.33 66.79 5.82
CA VAL A 608 61.29 68.21 5.44
C VAL A 608 60.98 69.11 6.65
N ALA A 609 60.06 68.72 7.52
CA ALA A 609 59.80 69.44 8.78
C ALA A 609 61.06 69.51 9.66
N ARG A 610 61.83 68.41 9.73
CA ARG A 610 63.10 68.37 10.44
C ARG A 610 64.16 69.26 9.77
N GLU A 611 64.44 69.06 8.49
CA GLU A 611 65.49 69.78 7.76
C GLU A 611 65.24 71.30 7.68
N VAL A 612 64.07 71.72 7.20
CA VAL A 612 63.76 73.13 6.95
C VAL A 612 63.22 73.82 8.21
N GLY A 613 62.41 73.11 9.01
CA GLY A 613 61.77 73.66 10.20
C GLY A 613 62.60 73.63 11.48
N THR A 614 63.56 72.70 11.63
CA THR A 614 64.36 72.55 12.87
C THR A 614 65.87 72.61 12.68
N GLU A 615 66.42 72.08 11.58
CA GLU A 615 67.87 72.11 11.31
C GLU A 615 68.32 73.35 10.52
N GLY A 616 67.39 74.18 10.03
CA GLY A 616 67.70 75.38 9.23
C GLY A 616 68.33 75.08 7.86
N LYS A 617 68.18 73.86 7.33
CA LYS A 617 68.72 73.44 6.02
C LYS A 617 67.82 73.91 4.88
N LEU A 618 67.94 75.19 4.56
CA LEU A 618 67.12 75.90 3.57
C LEU A 618 67.31 75.31 2.15
N GLY A 619 66.26 74.65 1.63
CA GLY A 619 66.23 74.02 0.30
C GLY A 619 65.61 72.63 0.25
N GLY A 620 65.31 72.00 1.39
CA GLY A 620 64.63 70.70 1.44
C GLY A 620 63.21 70.77 0.85
N GLN A 621 62.91 69.85 -0.08
CA GLN A 621 61.58 69.65 -0.68
C GLN A 621 61.13 68.21 -0.49
N ALA A 622 59.81 68.01 -0.44
CA ALA A 622 59.13 66.73 -0.32
C ALA A 622 58.85 66.14 -1.72
N SER A 623 59.31 64.91 -1.97
CA SER A 623 59.07 64.16 -3.20
C SER A 623 58.46 62.79 -2.88
N VAL A 624 57.13 62.70 -2.97
CA VAL A 624 56.37 61.46 -2.76
C VAL A 624 55.92 60.92 -4.12
N PRO A 625 56.40 59.75 -4.58
CA PRO A 625 56.01 59.19 -5.87
C PRO A 625 54.53 58.82 -5.95
N ASN A 626 53.96 58.89 -7.17
CA ASN A 626 52.62 58.38 -7.50
C ASN A 626 51.44 58.96 -6.69
N VAL A 627 51.59 60.13 -6.04
CA VAL A 627 50.49 60.80 -5.31
C VAL A 627 49.53 61.56 -6.23
N GLY A 628 48.25 61.56 -5.86
CA GLY A 628 47.19 62.31 -6.52
C GLY A 628 46.10 62.74 -5.54
N GLY A 629 45.28 63.73 -5.93
CA GLY A 629 44.31 64.36 -5.05
C GLY A 629 44.97 64.96 -3.80
N VAL A 630 44.32 64.82 -2.64
CA VAL A 630 44.75 65.42 -1.36
C VAL A 630 46.21 65.12 -1.01
N TRP A 631 46.76 63.94 -1.38
CA TRP A 631 48.17 63.62 -1.15
C TRP A 631 49.13 64.50 -1.95
N LYS A 632 48.76 64.84 -3.19
CA LYS A 632 49.50 65.81 -3.98
C LYS A 632 49.33 67.22 -3.40
N ASP A 633 48.11 67.62 -3.07
CA ASP A 633 47.82 68.94 -2.53
C ASP A 633 48.59 69.20 -1.22
N LEU A 634 48.65 68.21 -0.32
CA LEU A 634 49.44 68.29 0.92
C LEU A 634 50.96 68.36 0.63
N THR A 635 51.46 67.56 -0.32
CA THR A 635 52.89 67.58 -0.70
C THR A 635 53.27 68.93 -1.30
N ASP A 636 52.44 69.50 -2.18
CA ASP A 636 52.64 70.81 -2.80
C ASP A 636 52.53 71.96 -1.78
N ASN A 637 51.66 71.84 -0.77
CA ASN A 637 51.58 72.79 0.34
C ASN A 637 52.82 72.73 1.25
N VAL A 638 53.31 71.54 1.61
CA VAL A 638 54.56 71.37 2.37
C VAL A 638 55.75 71.95 1.59
N ASN A 639 55.82 71.69 0.28
CA ASN A 639 56.83 72.27 -0.60
C ASN A 639 56.75 73.81 -0.69
N THR A 640 55.53 74.36 -0.71
CA THR A 640 55.31 75.80 -0.72
C THR A 640 55.74 76.45 0.60
N MET A 641 55.43 75.82 1.75
CA MET A 641 55.90 76.27 3.06
C MET A 641 57.44 76.23 3.16
N ALA A 642 58.04 75.10 2.75
CA ALA A 642 59.48 74.91 2.77
C ALA A 642 60.23 75.89 1.85
N SER A 643 59.67 76.17 0.66
CA SER A 643 60.20 77.16 -0.30
C SER A 643 60.10 78.59 0.25
N ASN A 644 58.97 78.96 0.85
CA ASN A 644 58.78 80.28 1.46
C ASN A 644 59.78 80.52 2.60
N LEU A 645 59.89 79.58 3.55
CA LEU A 645 60.87 79.66 4.65
C LEU A 645 62.31 79.71 4.12
N THR A 646 62.63 78.89 3.11
CA THR A 646 63.93 78.87 2.42
C THR A 646 64.31 80.23 1.81
N SER A 647 63.36 80.89 1.14
CA SER A 647 63.59 82.19 0.52
C SER A 647 63.68 83.32 1.55
N GLN A 648 62.76 83.34 2.51
CA GLN A 648 62.63 84.40 3.52
C GLN A 648 63.84 84.43 4.47
N VAL A 649 64.26 83.26 4.98
CA VAL A 649 65.42 83.20 5.90
C VAL A 649 66.74 83.45 5.16
N ARG A 650 66.86 83.08 3.87
CA ARG A 650 68.07 83.32 3.07
C ARG A 650 68.29 84.80 2.75
N ASP A 651 67.27 85.52 2.27
CA ASP A 651 67.33 86.97 2.00
C ASP A 651 67.65 87.77 3.29
N ILE A 652 67.12 87.35 4.45
CA ILE A 652 67.49 87.89 5.76
C ILE A 652 68.97 87.61 6.11
N ALA A 653 69.46 86.38 5.89
CA ALA A 653 70.85 86.00 6.20
C ALA A 653 71.88 86.67 5.28
N ASP A 654 71.55 86.86 4.00
CA ASP A 654 72.41 87.55 3.02
C ASP A 654 72.54 89.04 3.39
N VAL A 655 71.45 89.70 3.77
CA VAL A 655 71.46 91.10 4.25
C VAL A 655 72.19 91.25 5.58
N ALA A 656 71.98 90.35 6.54
CA ALA A 656 72.76 90.32 7.79
C ALA A 656 74.27 90.15 7.52
N THR A 657 74.63 89.32 6.52
CA THR A 657 76.00 89.13 6.07
C THR A 657 76.57 90.39 5.38
N ALA A 658 75.76 91.15 4.65
CA ALA A 658 76.15 92.42 4.06
C ALA A 658 76.43 93.49 5.13
N VAL A 659 75.55 93.61 6.13
CA VAL A 659 75.73 94.50 7.29
C VAL A 659 77.00 94.13 8.06
N ALA A 660 77.24 92.85 8.34
CA ALA A 660 78.45 92.37 9.02
C ALA A 660 79.75 92.66 8.23
N LYS A 661 79.67 92.82 6.91
CA LYS A 661 80.78 93.24 6.03
C LYS A 661 80.86 94.76 5.84
N GLY A 662 80.05 95.55 6.55
CA GLY A 662 80.00 97.00 6.44
C GLY A 662 79.26 97.55 5.21
N ASN A 663 78.60 96.70 4.42
CA ASN A 663 77.78 97.14 3.29
C ASN A 663 76.36 97.50 3.74
N LEU A 664 76.20 98.74 4.19
CA LEU A 664 74.95 99.29 4.73
C LEU A 664 73.96 99.76 3.64
N THR A 665 74.08 99.24 2.41
CA THR A 665 73.17 99.57 1.29
C THR A 665 72.14 98.48 0.98
N GLN A 666 72.34 97.25 1.46
CA GLN A 666 71.42 96.13 1.21
C GLN A 666 70.30 96.05 2.25
N LYS A 667 69.10 95.67 1.79
CA LYS A 667 67.88 95.55 2.60
C LYS A 667 67.12 94.29 2.22
N VAL A 668 66.39 93.72 3.20
CA VAL A 668 65.58 92.51 3.04
C VAL A 668 64.44 92.80 2.08
N SER A 669 64.42 92.09 0.95
CA SER A 669 63.69 92.41 -0.26
C SER A 669 62.42 91.57 -0.46
N VAL A 670 62.44 90.30 -0.06
CA VAL A 670 61.36 89.30 -0.26
C VAL A 670 60.04 89.74 0.40
N ASP A 671 58.89 89.31 -0.13
CA ASP A 671 57.59 89.50 0.53
C ASP A 671 57.47 88.54 1.74
N VAL A 672 57.32 89.13 2.94
CA VAL A 672 57.34 88.39 4.21
C VAL A 672 56.21 88.91 5.10
N LYS A 673 55.48 87.99 5.73
CA LYS A 673 54.26 88.26 6.51
C LYS A 673 54.34 87.58 7.87
N GLY A 674 53.64 88.13 8.87
CA GLY A 674 53.79 87.72 10.27
C GLY A 674 55.14 88.10 10.86
N GLU A 675 55.61 87.34 11.84
CA GLU A 675 56.81 87.63 12.65
C GLU A 675 58.09 87.81 11.81
N LEU A 676 58.27 87.02 10.73
CA LEU A 676 59.41 87.19 9.82
C LEU A 676 59.33 88.52 9.02
N GLY A 677 58.13 89.09 8.84
CA GLY A 677 57.93 90.42 8.27
C GLY A 677 58.34 91.54 9.25
N GLU A 678 58.04 91.38 10.54
CA GLU A 678 58.54 92.29 11.58
C GLU A 678 60.07 92.19 11.72
N LEU A 679 60.65 90.99 11.60
CA LEU A 679 62.09 90.78 11.57
C LEU A 679 62.75 91.50 10.37
N LYS A 680 62.15 91.39 9.17
CA LYS A 680 62.56 92.14 7.98
C LYS A 680 62.59 93.65 8.25
N GLU A 681 61.52 94.20 8.83
CA GLU A 681 61.42 95.63 9.12
C GLU A 681 62.42 96.09 10.19
N ASN A 682 62.63 95.30 11.24
CA ASN A 682 63.59 95.60 12.29
C ASN A 682 65.04 95.56 11.77
N ILE A 683 65.38 94.59 10.92
CA ILE A 683 66.70 94.53 10.26
C ILE A 683 66.88 95.72 9.31
N ASN A 684 65.90 96.05 8.47
CA ASN A 684 65.97 97.19 7.56
C ASN A 684 66.19 98.52 8.31
N ARG A 685 65.47 98.75 9.42
CA ARG A 685 65.67 99.92 10.30
C ARG A 685 67.04 99.95 10.97
N MET A 686 67.59 98.79 11.32
CA MET A 686 68.96 98.67 11.83
C MET A 686 69.98 99.08 10.76
N VAL A 687 69.82 98.63 9.50
CA VAL A 687 70.70 99.05 8.39
C VAL A 687 70.67 100.56 8.20
N ASP A 688 69.47 101.16 8.16
CA ASP A 688 69.31 102.61 8.03
C ASP A 688 69.99 103.38 9.18
N SER A 689 69.80 102.92 10.42
CA SER A 689 70.37 103.55 11.62
C SER A 689 71.91 103.50 11.62
N LEU A 690 72.49 102.35 11.25
CA LEU A 690 73.93 102.17 11.10
C LEU A 690 74.51 103.10 10.01
N ASN A 691 73.82 103.24 8.88
CA ASN A 691 74.28 104.03 7.75
C ASN A 691 74.37 105.53 8.11
N ILE A 692 73.36 106.05 8.83
CA ILE A 692 73.35 107.44 9.30
C ILE A 692 74.44 107.67 10.36
N PHE A 693 74.60 106.73 11.32
CA PHE A 693 75.64 106.82 12.35
C PHE A 693 77.06 106.86 11.74
N ALA A 694 77.33 105.99 10.76
CA ALA A 694 78.63 105.94 10.08
C ALA A 694 78.95 107.25 9.34
N GLY A 695 77.95 107.86 8.69
CA GLY A 695 78.10 109.17 8.05
C GLY A 695 78.43 110.29 9.04
N GLU A 696 77.70 110.37 10.15
CA GLU A 696 77.87 111.42 11.16
C GLU A 696 79.20 111.32 11.92
N VAL A 697 79.65 110.11 12.27
CA VAL A 697 80.99 109.92 12.87
C VAL A 697 82.09 110.33 11.91
N THR A 698 81.97 109.96 10.62
CA THR A 698 82.93 110.36 9.58
C THR A 698 82.98 111.88 9.42
N ARG A 699 81.82 112.55 9.44
CA ARG A 699 81.72 114.01 9.31
C ARG A 699 82.40 114.74 10.47
N VAL A 700 82.11 114.39 11.71
CA VAL A 700 82.70 115.08 12.89
C VAL A 700 84.20 114.81 13.03
N ALA A 701 84.64 113.59 12.72
CA ALA A 701 86.07 113.28 12.66
C ALA A 701 86.80 114.17 11.64
N LEU A 702 86.19 114.41 10.47
CA LEU A 702 86.75 115.29 9.45
C LEU A 702 86.78 116.76 9.90
N GLU A 703 85.63 117.30 10.32
CA GLU A 703 85.46 118.72 10.71
C GLU A 703 86.38 119.12 11.87
N VAL A 704 86.37 118.36 12.96
CA VAL A 704 87.02 118.74 14.21
C VAL A 704 88.42 118.14 14.35
N GLY A 705 88.66 116.96 13.78
CA GLY A 705 89.95 116.27 13.84
C GLY A 705 90.95 116.73 12.79
N THR A 706 90.52 116.99 11.55
CA THR A 706 91.42 117.32 10.42
C THR A 706 91.24 118.71 9.82
N GLU A 707 90.02 119.24 9.70
CA GLU A 707 89.80 120.57 9.12
C GLU A 707 90.01 121.72 10.12
N GLY A 708 90.12 121.41 11.43
CA GLY A 708 90.25 122.42 12.49
C GLY A 708 89.01 123.29 12.68
N ARG A 709 87.84 122.88 12.17
CA ARG A 709 86.55 123.58 12.31
C ARG A 709 85.95 123.34 13.69
N LEU A 710 86.50 124.05 14.68
CA LEU A 710 86.17 123.92 16.10
C LEU A 710 84.70 124.27 16.43
N GLY A 711 83.83 123.26 16.45
CA GLY A 711 82.41 123.39 16.82
C GLY A 711 81.49 122.28 16.28
N GLY A 712 81.96 121.38 15.41
CA GLY A 712 81.16 120.28 14.87
C GLY A 712 80.66 119.30 15.94
N GLN A 713 79.41 118.85 15.80
CA GLN A 713 78.76 117.81 16.63
C GLN A 713 77.97 116.84 15.75
N ALA A 714 77.89 115.58 16.17
CA ALA A 714 77.16 114.49 15.52
C ALA A 714 75.71 114.48 16.02
N ASN A 715 74.77 114.36 15.09
CA ASN A 715 73.33 114.33 15.33
C ASN A 715 72.71 113.13 14.60
N VAL A 716 72.70 111.97 15.27
CA VAL A 716 72.10 110.75 14.73
C VAL A 716 70.67 110.63 15.27
N PRO A 717 69.61 110.80 14.45
CA PRO A 717 68.23 110.72 14.92
C PRO A 717 67.85 109.29 15.35
N ASN A 718 66.90 109.19 16.29
CA ASN A 718 66.28 107.94 16.78
C ASN A 718 67.23 106.90 17.42
N VAL A 719 68.45 107.27 17.81
CA VAL A 719 69.37 106.35 18.52
C VAL A 719 69.08 106.23 20.02
N GLY A 720 69.34 105.04 20.56
CA GLY A 720 69.26 104.73 21.98
C GLY A 720 70.32 103.71 22.40
N GLY A 721 70.53 103.57 23.72
CA GLY A 721 71.59 102.71 24.26
C GLY A 721 72.99 103.13 23.78
N VAL A 722 73.84 102.14 23.49
CA VAL A 722 75.24 102.32 23.09
C VAL A 722 75.41 103.27 21.90
N TRP A 723 74.48 103.29 20.94
CA TRP A 723 74.52 104.22 19.81
C TRP A 723 74.47 105.69 20.24
N LYS A 724 73.63 106.00 21.23
CA LYS A 724 73.56 107.35 21.80
C LYS A 724 74.83 107.66 22.61
N GLU A 725 75.27 106.71 23.44
CA GLU A 725 76.48 106.86 24.26
C GLU A 725 77.74 107.13 23.40
N LEU A 726 77.89 106.45 22.26
CA LEU A 726 78.95 106.72 21.30
C LEU A 726 78.84 108.11 20.67
N THR A 727 77.63 108.55 20.28
CA THR A 727 77.39 109.91 19.76
C THR A 727 77.73 110.98 20.80
N ASP A 728 77.30 110.79 22.06
CA ASP A 728 77.58 111.72 23.17
C ASP A 728 79.09 111.76 23.52
N ASN A 729 79.79 110.63 23.44
CA ASN A 729 81.26 110.57 23.61
C ASN A 729 82.02 111.29 22.49
N VAL A 730 81.63 111.11 21.22
CA VAL A 730 82.21 111.85 20.08
C VAL A 730 81.99 113.36 20.24
N ASN A 731 80.78 113.76 20.64
CA ASN A 731 80.45 115.17 20.92
C ASN A 731 81.26 115.75 22.09
N THR A 732 81.51 114.95 23.12
CA THR A 732 82.35 115.35 24.27
C THR A 732 83.81 115.56 23.85
N MET A 733 84.37 114.65 23.04
CA MET A 733 85.73 114.79 22.51
C MET A 733 85.89 116.05 21.64
N ALA A 734 84.94 116.29 20.73
CA ALA A 734 84.92 117.45 19.85
C ALA A 734 84.86 118.79 20.62
N SER A 735 84.10 118.83 21.72
CA SER A 735 83.98 120.01 22.59
C SER A 735 85.26 120.31 23.38
N ASN A 736 85.93 119.27 23.91
CA ASN A 736 87.18 119.41 24.65
C ASN A 736 88.32 119.97 23.78
N LEU A 737 88.51 119.42 22.57
CA LEU A 737 89.47 119.95 21.59
C LEU A 737 89.17 121.41 21.21
N THR A 738 87.88 121.71 20.98
CA THR A 738 87.39 123.06 20.67
C THR A 738 87.73 124.07 21.76
N GLY A 739 87.58 123.72 23.04
CA GLY A 739 87.92 124.58 24.17
C GLY A 739 89.43 124.81 24.32
N GLN A 740 90.22 123.73 24.24
CA GLN A 740 91.66 123.76 24.48
C GLN A 740 92.44 124.56 23.43
N VAL A 741 92.25 124.27 22.14
CA VAL A 741 92.95 124.96 21.04
C VAL A 741 92.60 126.46 21.02
N ARG A 742 91.33 126.79 21.27
CA ARG A 742 90.85 128.19 21.34
C ARG A 742 91.44 128.96 22.53
N GLY A 743 91.71 128.28 23.64
CA GLY A 743 92.41 128.85 24.81
C GLY A 743 93.86 129.25 24.50
N ILE A 744 94.61 128.36 23.85
CA ILE A 744 96.00 128.61 23.43
C ILE A 744 96.07 129.78 22.45
N ALA A 745 95.25 129.76 21.40
CA ALA A 745 95.22 130.79 20.36
C ALA A 745 94.97 132.20 20.92
N LYS A 746 94.09 132.34 21.92
CA LYS A 746 93.79 133.62 22.57
C LYS A 746 95.03 134.24 23.22
N VAL A 747 95.82 133.45 23.94
CA VAL A 747 96.98 133.94 24.71
C VAL A 747 98.18 134.21 23.81
N ALA A 748 98.44 133.35 22.82
CA ALA A 748 99.44 133.63 21.79
C ALA A 748 99.16 134.95 21.06
N THR A 749 97.88 135.26 20.80
CA THR A 749 97.44 136.54 20.21
C THR A 749 97.63 137.75 21.14
N ALA A 750 97.61 137.57 22.47
CA ALA A 750 97.86 138.65 23.43
C ALA A 750 99.36 138.99 23.53
N VAL A 751 100.19 137.95 23.67
CA VAL A 751 101.66 138.08 23.68
C VAL A 751 102.16 138.76 22.40
N ALA A 752 101.64 138.37 21.24
CA ALA A 752 101.97 138.97 19.94
C ALA A 752 101.54 140.45 19.80
N LYS A 753 100.72 140.97 20.72
CA LYS A 753 100.31 142.39 20.79
C LYS A 753 101.03 143.17 21.90
N GLY A 754 101.97 142.55 22.62
CA GLY A 754 102.68 143.16 23.73
C GLY A 754 101.93 143.14 25.07
N ASP A 755 100.77 142.49 25.16
CA ASP A 755 100.11 142.25 26.45
C ASP A 755 100.68 141.00 27.10
N LEU A 756 101.66 141.22 27.99
CA LEU A 756 102.36 140.18 28.74
C LEU A 756 101.68 139.84 30.08
N THR A 757 100.38 140.17 30.24
CA THR A 757 99.60 139.83 31.45
C THR A 757 98.74 138.57 31.29
N GLN A 758 98.49 138.11 30.06
CA GLN A 758 97.56 137.02 29.78
C GLN A 758 98.21 135.63 29.93
N LYS A 759 97.49 134.68 30.53
CA LYS A 759 97.90 133.26 30.69
C LYS A 759 96.80 132.29 30.30
N ILE A 760 97.18 131.07 29.90
CA ILE A 760 96.23 130.03 29.45
C ILE A 760 95.59 129.38 30.68
N THR A 761 94.30 129.65 30.91
CA THR A 761 93.57 129.18 32.10
C THR A 761 92.80 127.87 31.90
N VAL A 762 92.49 127.48 30.65
CA VAL A 762 91.68 126.29 30.31
C VAL A 762 92.29 125.00 30.89
N GLU A 763 91.43 124.04 31.27
CA GLU A 763 91.89 122.70 31.68
C GLU A 763 92.47 121.93 30.49
N ALA A 764 93.69 121.43 30.68
CA ALA A 764 94.45 120.66 29.71
C ALA A 764 95.03 119.41 30.38
N ARG A 765 95.25 118.35 29.60
CA ARG A 765 95.85 117.08 30.03
C ARG A 765 96.73 116.55 28.90
N GLY A 766 97.78 115.79 29.22
CA GLY A 766 98.80 115.36 28.25
C GLY A 766 99.54 116.55 27.63
N GLU A 767 100.04 116.40 26.41
CA GLU A 767 100.89 117.36 25.69
C GLU A 767 100.32 118.79 25.61
N ILE A 768 98.98 118.93 25.62
CA ILE A 768 98.28 120.23 25.62
C ILE A 768 98.51 121.00 26.94
N LEU A 769 98.74 120.30 28.06
CA LEU A 769 99.10 120.91 29.34
C LEU A 769 100.54 121.41 29.33
N ASP A 770 101.47 120.59 28.81
CA ASP A 770 102.88 120.97 28.70
C ASP A 770 103.04 122.18 27.78
N LEU A 771 102.31 122.23 26.65
CA LEU A 771 102.24 123.40 25.77
C LEU A 771 101.70 124.65 26.49
N LYS A 772 100.68 124.49 27.34
CA LYS A 772 100.11 125.57 28.15
C LYS A 772 101.14 126.15 29.13
N GLU A 773 101.86 125.31 29.87
CA GLU A 773 102.81 125.79 30.88
C GLU A 773 104.08 126.40 30.24
N ASN A 774 104.60 125.80 29.17
CA ASN A 774 105.72 126.38 28.42
C ASN A 774 105.39 127.77 27.85
N LEU A 775 104.19 127.95 27.29
CA LEU A 775 103.74 129.27 26.82
C LEU A 775 103.58 130.26 27.98
N ASN A 776 103.02 129.86 29.12
CA ASN A 776 102.88 130.73 30.30
C ASN A 776 104.26 131.23 30.81
N GLN A 777 105.27 130.35 30.90
CA GLN A 777 106.63 130.71 31.34
C GLN A 777 107.33 131.67 30.37
N MET A 778 107.07 131.53 29.07
CA MET A 778 107.56 132.48 28.06
C MET A 778 107.00 133.89 28.28
N VAL A 779 105.72 134.03 28.64
CA VAL A 779 105.11 135.34 28.95
C VAL A 779 105.80 136.00 30.14
N ASP A 780 105.99 135.25 31.24
CA ASP A 780 106.65 135.75 32.45
C ASP A 780 108.08 136.27 32.15
N SER A 781 108.83 135.51 31.34
CA SER A 781 110.22 135.82 30.98
C SER A 781 110.35 137.10 30.14
N LEU A 782 109.43 137.32 29.21
CA LEU A 782 109.40 138.53 28.36
C LEU A 782 109.14 139.80 29.19
N ASN A 783 108.28 139.70 30.21
CA ASN A 783 107.81 140.85 30.98
C ASN A 783 108.96 141.47 31.81
N ILE A 784 109.75 140.64 32.49
CA ILE A 784 110.88 141.07 33.33
C ILE A 784 111.98 141.76 32.50
N PHE A 785 112.22 141.31 31.26
CA PHE A 785 113.20 141.93 30.37
C PHE A 785 112.77 143.36 29.93
N ALA A 786 111.48 143.56 29.67
CA ALA A 786 110.95 144.84 29.19
C ALA A 786 111.07 145.97 30.22
N ASP A 787 110.79 145.68 31.50
CA ASP A 787 110.95 146.63 32.60
C ASP A 787 112.41 147.09 32.74
N GLU A 788 113.35 146.15 32.72
CA GLU A 788 114.75 146.40 33.08
C GLU A 788 115.54 147.15 31.98
N VAL A 789 115.21 146.92 30.69
CA VAL A 789 115.72 147.75 29.59
C VAL A 789 115.19 149.18 29.69
N THR A 790 113.91 149.33 30.05
CA THR A 790 113.26 150.64 30.21
C THR A 790 113.89 151.44 31.36
N ARG A 791 114.29 150.77 32.44
CA ARG A 791 114.95 151.40 33.60
C ARG A 791 116.30 152.04 33.22
N VAL A 792 117.19 151.30 32.55
CA VAL A 792 118.57 151.75 32.30
C VAL A 792 118.66 152.81 31.21
N ALA A 793 117.80 152.73 30.18
CA ALA A 793 117.67 153.79 29.18
C ALA A 793 117.35 155.15 29.82
N ARG A 794 116.53 155.14 30.88
CA ARG A 794 116.12 156.33 31.64
C ARG A 794 117.26 156.88 32.52
N GLU A 795 117.93 156.02 33.29
CA GLU A 795 118.98 156.43 34.23
C GLU A 795 120.20 157.07 33.53
N VAL A 796 120.70 156.43 32.47
CA VAL A 796 121.94 156.84 31.80
C VAL A 796 121.70 157.74 30.59
N GLY A 797 120.58 157.54 29.88
CA GLY A 797 120.24 158.33 28.69
C GLY A 797 119.59 159.69 28.98
N THR A 798 118.76 159.82 30.02
CA THR A 798 118.00 161.07 30.29
C THR A 798 118.26 161.70 31.66
N GLU A 799 118.56 160.95 32.72
CA GLU A 799 118.87 161.55 34.04
C GLU A 799 120.35 161.99 34.21
N GLY A 800 121.23 161.68 33.24
CA GLY A 800 122.66 162.04 33.29
C GLY A 800 123.45 161.33 34.41
N LYS A 801 122.90 160.29 35.03
CA LYS A 801 123.53 159.53 36.12
C LYS A 801 124.48 158.48 35.55
N LEU A 802 125.69 158.93 35.25
CA LEU A 802 126.75 158.14 34.60
C LEU A 802 127.25 156.98 35.49
N GLY A 803 126.73 155.77 35.25
CA GLY A 803 127.18 154.51 35.90
C GLY A 803 126.15 153.38 36.04
N GLY A 804 124.89 153.54 35.60
CA GLY A 804 123.84 152.51 35.73
C GLY A 804 123.99 151.32 34.77
N GLN A 805 123.55 150.12 35.20
CA GLN A 805 123.54 148.87 34.43
C GLN A 805 122.27 148.03 34.73
N ALA A 806 121.91 147.15 33.79
CA ALA A 806 120.74 146.28 33.78
C ALA A 806 121.12 144.85 34.21
N ALA A 807 120.29 144.21 35.02
CA ALA A 807 120.51 142.86 35.52
C ALA A 807 119.23 142.01 35.49
N VAL A 808 118.95 141.39 34.33
CA VAL A 808 117.81 140.46 34.18
C VAL A 808 118.23 139.06 34.65
N PRO A 809 117.55 138.44 35.64
CA PRO A 809 117.85 137.07 36.07
C PRO A 809 117.53 136.01 35.00
N ASN A 810 118.24 134.89 35.02
CA ASN A 810 117.96 133.66 34.25
C ASN A 810 117.86 133.80 32.71
N VAL A 811 118.25 134.91 32.10
CA VAL A 811 118.28 135.04 30.63
C VAL A 811 119.52 134.39 30.00
N GLY A 812 119.32 133.80 28.82
CA GLY A 812 120.36 133.20 27.98
C GLY A 812 120.09 133.46 26.49
N GLY A 813 121.10 133.20 25.66
CA GLY A 813 121.04 133.53 24.23
C GLY A 813 120.89 135.04 23.99
N THR A 814 120.14 135.41 22.95
CA THR A 814 119.98 136.79 22.46
C THR A 814 119.47 137.76 23.53
N TRP A 815 118.64 137.30 24.49
CA TRP A 815 118.19 138.13 25.61
C TRP A 815 119.36 138.62 26.47
N LYS A 816 120.35 137.77 26.70
CA LYS A 816 121.56 138.15 27.44
C LYS A 816 122.46 139.08 26.62
N GLU A 817 122.67 138.79 25.33
CA GLU A 817 123.43 139.68 24.44
C GLU A 817 122.83 141.09 24.40
N LEU A 818 121.50 141.21 24.38
CA LEU A 818 120.84 142.52 24.42
C LEU A 818 121.08 143.25 25.75
N THR A 819 120.99 142.57 26.90
CA THR A 819 121.33 143.16 28.21
C THR A 819 122.80 143.62 28.26
N ASP A 820 123.73 142.78 27.80
CA ASP A 820 125.17 143.09 27.80
C ASP A 820 125.52 144.24 26.83
N ASN A 821 124.82 144.36 25.69
CA ASN A 821 124.96 145.50 24.77
C ASN A 821 124.43 146.82 25.34
N VAL A 822 123.28 146.81 26.04
CA VAL A 822 122.74 148.00 26.74
C VAL A 822 123.73 148.46 27.82
N ASN A 823 124.30 147.53 28.59
CA ASN A 823 125.33 147.82 29.59
C ASN A 823 126.61 148.40 28.97
N THR A 824 127.04 147.88 27.82
CA THR A 824 128.20 148.39 27.08
C THR A 824 127.99 149.83 26.60
N MET A 825 126.80 150.15 26.08
CA MET A 825 126.44 151.50 25.66
C MET A 825 126.46 152.50 26.83
N ALA A 826 125.89 152.11 27.99
CA ALA A 826 125.86 152.92 29.20
C ALA A 826 127.27 153.26 29.74
N ASN A 827 128.20 152.29 29.71
CA ASN A 827 129.58 152.47 30.15
C ASN A 827 130.39 153.42 29.24
N ASN A 828 130.12 153.42 27.93
CA ASN A 828 130.83 154.27 26.97
C ASN A 828 130.49 155.76 27.13
N LEU A 829 129.19 156.12 27.19
CA LEU A 829 128.78 157.51 27.50
C LEU A 829 129.34 157.98 28.86
N THR A 830 129.29 157.10 29.86
CA THR A 830 129.79 157.35 31.22
C THR A 830 131.26 157.76 31.26
N SER A 831 132.09 157.18 30.39
CA SER A 831 133.53 157.45 30.36
C SER A 831 133.85 158.71 29.56
N GLN A 832 133.22 158.90 28.40
CA GLN A 832 133.53 159.99 27.46
C GLN A 832 133.15 161.37 28.01
N VAL A 833 131.94 161.52 28.55
CA VAL A 833 131.45 162.81 29.09
C VAL A 833 132.30 163.26 30.30
N ARG A 834 132.75 162.30 31.12
CA ARG A 834 133.51 162.58 32.35
C ARG A 834 134.94 163.09 32.09
N ASP A 835 135.57 162.71 30.98
CA ASP A 835 136.94 163.16 30.65
C ASP A 835 136.95 164.54 29.97
N ILE A 836 135.97 164.82 29.09
CA ILE A 836 135.73 166.14 28.49
C ILE A 836 135.57 167.23 29.56
N ALA A 837 134.77 166.94 30.60
CA ALA A 837 134.52 167.87 31.70
C ALA A 837 135.79 168.29 32.47
N LYS A 838 136.78 167.39 32.62
CA LYS A 838 138.05 167.71 33.30
C LYS A 838 138.87 168.72 32.52
N VAL A 839 139.03 168.51 31.21
CA VAL A 839 139.97 169.32 30.40
C VAL A 839 139.38 170.69 30.08
N SER A 840 138.06 170.77 29.84
CA SER A 840 137.35 172.06 29.79
C SER A 840 137.57 172.90 31.07
N THR A 841 137.62 172.25 32.25
CA THR A 841 137.95 172.90 33.53
C THR A 841 139.43 173.29 33.69
N ALA A 842 140.35 172.66 32.95
CA ALA A 842 141.77 173.00 32.95
C ALA A 842 142.06 174.22 32.06
N VAL A 843 141.55 174.19 30.82
CA VAL A 843 141.64 175.31 29.85
C VAL A 843 141.09 176.61 30.47
N SER A 844 139.99 176.54 31.22
CA SER A 844 139.40 177.71 31.90
C SER A 844 140.28 178.36 32.98
N ARG A 845 141.43 177.78 33.32
CA ARG A 845 142.39 178.29 34.32
C ARG A 845 143.69 178.82 33.71
N GLY A 846 143.81 178.82 32.38
CA GLY A 846 144.99 179.30 31.65
C GLY A 846 146.16 178.31 31.58
N ASP A 847 145.98 177.07 32.04
CA ASP A 847 146.95 175.98 31.85
C ASP A 847 146.62 175.22 30.56
N LEU A 848 147.25 175.64 29.46
CA LEU A 848 147.05 175.08 28.12
C LEU A 848 147.91 173.82 27.86
N THR A 849 148.38 173.13 28.92
CA THR A 849 149.17 171.88 28.79
C THR A 849 148.33 170.60 28.84
N GLN A 850 147.06 170.68 29.27
CA GLN A 850 146.17 169.54 29.45
C GLN A 850 145.38 169.20 28.17
N LYS A 851 145.25 167.89 27.86
CA LYS A 851 144.47 167.39 26.71
C LYS A 851 143.67 166.14 27.05
N ILE A 852 142.49 165.99 26.45
CA ILE A 852 141.57 164.85 26.60
C ILE A 852 142.22 163.62 25.98
N THR A 853 142.24 162.50 26.69
CA THR A 853 142.92 161.27 26.24
C THR A 853 141.97 160.14 25.84
N VAL A 854 140.85 159.96 26.53
CA VAL A 854 139.84 158.91 26.26
C VAL A 854 139.44 158.81 24.79
N GLU A 855 139.25 157.58 24.27
CA GLU A 855 138.70 157.35 22.93
C GLU A 855 137.27 157.89 22.79
N ALA A 856 137.08 158.78 21.83
CA ALA A 856 135.81 159.33 21.40
C ALA A 856 135.61 159.03 19.91
N ARG A 857 134.35 158.97 19.45
CA ARG A 857 133.97 158.76 18.04
C ARG A 857 132.69 159.54 17.73
N GLY A 858 132.49 159.94 16.47
CA GLY A 858 131.41 160.86 16.07
C GLY A 858 131.61 162.26 16.66
N GLU A 859 130.53 163.02 16.85
CA GLU A 859 130.55 164.41 17.32
C GLU A 859 131.33 164.61 18.65
N ILE A 860 131.37 163.58 19.51
CA ILE A 860 132.15 163.58 20.77
C ILE A 860 133.67 163.63 20.50
N LEU A 861 134.14 163.09 19.36
CA LEU A 861 135.52 163.21 18.92
C LEU A 861 135.83 164.62 18.41
N ASP A 862 134.92 165.21 17.63
CA ASP A 862 135.09 166.59 17.16
C ASP A 862 135.14 167.57 18.35
N LEU A 863 134.28 167.34 19.36
CA LEU A 863 134.29 168.08 20.63
C LEU A 863 135.61 167.89 21.41
N LYS A 864 136.17 166.66 21.40
CA LYS A 864 137.48 166.34 21.96
C LYS A 864 138.63 167.05 21.21
N GLU A 865 138.62 167.06 19.89
CA GLU A 865 139.71 167.67 19.10
C GLU A 865 139.69 169.20 19.21
N ASN A 866 138.52 169.84 19.15
CA ASN A 866 138.40 171.29 19.36
C ASN A 866 138.92 171.71 20.75
N LEU A 867 138.50 171.02 21.82
CA LEU A 867 139.01 171.28 23.19
C LEU A 867 140.50 170.95 23.37
N ASN A 868 141.11 170.20 22.45
CA ASN A 868 142.54 169.89 22.42
C ASN A 868 143.34 170.82 21.49
N GLN A 869 142.71 171.73 20.75
CA GLN A 869 143.37 172.78 19.95
C GLN A 869 143.39 174.14 20.66
N MET A 870 142.50 174.34 21.64
CA MET A 870 142.51 175.47 22.58
C MET A 870 143.67 175.38 23.58
#